data_AF-A0A9P1DI04-F1
#
_entry.id   AF-A0A9P1DI04-F1
#
_cell.length_a   1.000
_cell.length_b   1.000
_cell.length_c   1.000
_cell.angle_alpha   90.00
_cell.angle_beta   90.00
_cell.angle_gamma   90.00
#
_symmetry.space_group_name_H-M   'P 1'
#
loop_
_entity.id
_entity.type
_entity.pdbx_description
1 polymer ?
#
loop_
_entity_poly.entity_id
_entity_poly.type
_entity_poly.pdbx_seq_one_letter_code
_entity_poly.pdbx_strand_id
1 'polypeptide(L)'
;MDGTEPVEEELKRRLEDATGQKVVGVSVCWDFQEHEDELLELIESKLVEKDEKMGPTTVQADAPEPESFFARMERSMLAAEAERVVVKGEMTEEERQTASREAQAANPEEMIEECKEVDVVGILKSIKTCPDAYAIFETEAARDAAVDAVQSAGVEFHGNVLKLNASRVEPQTVNWRNCANTDLVVKAKRVAMGFCIMLAGLGLWVVAFYLPYAWFTLTFNYSYGQEPGFVAGMTFSMVVVAGNALMYLVCSEVADRTRFIYVDDREVCYMLLYCFACVFNVALDLITTYMVAYRINVGLRMKTYDGTLLENLQQFSDRFESYAMQRTLANNLYAYAFPATFLIPFLIEPVATIYAPYKMMMAIVRTQPSMKGFMAERLLGSLVFDLSRYADLMLDVMIAVLIFFFPGGYNIQMFVGLAASHVYIYFFDHYRVLRSIQSCNYADKMVDWWTQWMMSIPCGFMLACVVFKANCQPGYPCVDGDTMVAGCAVAFFAHIVLHTLALKFVVPMFGLSGESDGADSNTYQDCSRRIACSWFSANPMYCLRSQYVYQHNPPCVYCIPGKEHLIEVNEDIGLYFNDCPAKEEDYDAPHVDVEAVKENLKELKGKASQHFEDMKGKATGQLEELKGKASGHFEQLQGQMSSWRMPGFGASSSDEPSKPLDDAK
;
A
#
# COMPACT_ATOMS: atom_id res chain seq x y z
N MET A 1 36.32 -9.82 0.04
CA MET A 1 36.98 -10.88 -0.73
C MET A 1 36.75 -10.60 -2.21
N ASP A 2 37.64 -11.08 -3.07
CA ASP A 2 37.58 -10.79 -4.52
C ASP A 2 36.80 -11.88 -5.26
N GLY A 3 36.19 -11.53 -6.39
CA GLY A 3 35.32 -12.42 -7.18
C GLY A 3 36.00 -13.67 -7.75
N THR A 4 37.34 -13.73 -7.75
CA THR A 4 38.10 -14.91 -8.13
C THR A 4 38.01 -16.06 -7.12
N GLU A 5 37.66 -15.76 -5.88
CA GLU A 5 37.62 -16.75 -4.80
C GLU A 5 36.27 -17.50 -4.80
N PRO A 6 36.26 -18.81 -4.49
CA PRO A 6 35.02 -19.60 -4.36
C PRO A 6 34.39 -19.35 -2.98
N VAL A 7 34.02 -18.11 -2.70
CA VAL A 7 33.60 -17.65 -1.36
C VAL A 7 32.38 -18.41 -0.85
N GLU A 8 31.40 -18.67 -1.72
CA GLU A 8 30.19 -19.42 -1.36
C GLU A 8 30.51 -20.83 -0.82
N GLU A 9 31.43 -21.56 -1.49
CA GLU A 9 31.85 -22.92 -1.09
C GLU A 9 32.72 -22.91 0.17
N GLU A 10 33.61 -21.94 0.29
CA GLU A 10 34.47 -21.81 1.47
C GLU A 10 33.63 -21.46 2.71
N LEU A 11 32.69 -20.53 2.57
CA LEU A 11 31.81 -20.12 3.66
C LEU A 11 30.88 -21.26 4.07
N LYS A 12 30.32 -22.00 3.10
CA LYS A 12 29.53 -23.21 3.36
C LYS A 12 30.29 -24.18 4.26
N ARG A 13 31.49 -24.60 3.86
CA ARG A 13 32.32 -25.53 4.65
C ARG A 13 32.63 -24.98 6.03
N ARG A 14 32.99 -23.69 6.12
CA ARG A 14 33.34 -23.08 7.40
C ARG A 14 32.16 -23.03 8.36
N LEU A 15 30.95 -22.77 7.85
CA LEU A 15 29.73 -22.78 8.63
C LEU A 15 29.37 -24.20 9.09
N GLU A 16 29.50 -25.21 8.23
CA GLU A 16 29.30 -26.62 8.61
C GLU A 16 30.28 -27.05 9.72
N ASP A 17 31.56 -26.72 9.58
CA ASP A 17 32.59 -27.03 10.58
C ASP A 17 32.35 -26.33 11.92
N ALA A 18 31.92 -25.06 11.89
CA ALA A 18 31.72 -24.26 13.10
C ALA A 18 30.42 -24.58 13.83
N THR A 19 29.36 -24.92 13.11
CA THR A 19 28.01 -25.11 13.67
C THR A 19 27.66 -26.59 13.87
N GLY A 20 28.33 -27.49 13.15
CA GLY A 20 27.98 -28.91 13.09
C GLY A 20 26.66 -29.20 12.37
N GLN A 21 26.05 -28.21 11.72
CA GLN A 21 24.79 -28.32 10.99
C GLN A 21 25.05 -28.41 9.49
N LYS A 22 24.19 -29.14 8.77
CA LYS A 22 24.28 -29.26 7.31
C LYS A 22 23.81 -27.97 6.63
N VAL A 23 24.66 -27.42 5.77
CA VAL A 23 24.37 -26.21 4.99
C VAL A 23 24.09 -26.64 3.55
N VAL A 24 22.93 -26.27 3.02
CA VAL A 24 22.58 -26.52 1.61
C VAL A 24 23.51 -25.71 0.71
N GLY A 25 23.62 -24.42 0.99
CA GLY A 25 24.49 -23.50 0.27
C GLY A 25 24.51 -22.12 0.90
N VAL A 26 25.31 -21.23 0.31
CA VAL A 26 25.45 -19.84 0.73
C VAL A 26 25.24 -18.94 -0.49
N SER A 27 24.38 -17.94 -0.35
CA SER A 27 24.18 -16.88 -1.33
C SER A 27 24.87 -15.61 -0.83
N VAL A 28 26.02 -15.27 -1.42
CA VAL A 28 26.82 -14.10 -1.03
C VAL A 28 26.28 -12.83 -1.69
N CYS A 29 26.19 -11.74 -0.93
CA CYS A 29 25.91 -10.43 -1.49
C CYS A 29 27.18 -9.90 -2.17
N TRP A 30 27.10 -9.57 -3.46
CA TRP A 30 28.21 -9.03 -4.24
C TRP A 30 27.95 -7.56 -4.55
N ASP A 31 29.00 -6.75 -4.52
CA ASP A 31 28.95 -5.35 -4.94
C ASP A 31 29.22 -5.28 -6.44
N PHE A 32 28.15 -5.13 -7.22
CA PHE A 32 28.19 -5.04 -8.68
C PHE A 32 27.58 -3.75 -9.21
N GLN A 33 27.48 -2.70 -8.38
CA GLN A 33 26.83 -1.44 -8.77
C GLN A 33 27.47 -0.76 -10.00
N GLU A 34 28.78 -0.90 -10.17
CA GLU A 34 29.50 -0.35 -11.32
C GLU A 34 29.14 -1.05 -12.65
N HIS A 35 28.62 -2.27 -12.59
CA HIS A 35 28.27 -3.11 -13.74
C HIS A 35 26.80 -3.57 -13.68
N GLU A 36 25.94 -2.86 -12.93
CA GLU A 36 24.55 -3.24 -12.66
C GLU A 36 23.78 -3.45 -13.98
N ASP A 37 23.79 -2.44 -14.84
CA ASP A 37 23.04 -2.44 -16.09
C ASP A 37 23.53 -3.54 -17.04
N GLU A 38 24.86 -3.64 -17.27
CA GLU A 38 25.46 -4.64 -18.16
C GLU A 38 25.13 -6.09 -17.78
N LEU A 39 25.17 -6.41 -16.47
CA LEU A 39 24.95 -7.76 -15.99
C LEU A 39 23.47 -8.14 -15.98
N LEU A 40 22.59 -7.19 -15.65
CA LEU A 40 21.14 -7.43 -15.65
C LEU A 40 20.58 -7.51 -17.07
N GLU A 41 21.02 -6.65 -17.98
CA GLU A 41 20.69 -6.73 -19.42
C GLU A 41 21.10 -8.08 -20.00
N LEU A 42 22.29 -8.59 -19.64
CA LEU A 42 22.74 -9.90 -20.07
C LEU A 42 21.85 -11.03 -19.52
N ILE A 43 21.48 -10.97 -18.23
CA ILE A 43 20.59 -11.97 -17.62
C ILE A 43 19.25 -11.98 -18.36
N GLU A 44 18.68 -10.79 -18.61
CA GLU A 44 17.43 -10.64 -19.34
C GLU A 44 17.54 -11.19 -20.76
N SER A 45 18.58 -10.81 -21.52
CA SER A 45 18.81 -11.30 -22.88
C SER A 45 18.87 -12.83 -22.95
N LYS A 46 19.56 -13.47 -22.00
CA LYS A 46 19.61 -14.93 -21.92
C LYS A 46 18.27 -15.58 -21.59
N LEU A 47 17.47 -14.95 -20.74
CA LEU A 47 16.14 -15.45 -20.42
C LEU A 47 15.22 -15.35 -21.64
N VAL A 48 15.31 -14.27 -22.41
CA VAL A 48 14.61 -14.11 -23.70
C VAL A 48 15.02 -15.23 -24.66
N GLU A 49 16.32 -15.44 -24.88
CA GLU A 49 16.82 -16.51 -25.76
C GLU A 49 16.37 -17.90 -25.31
N LYS A 50 16.26 -18.12 -24.00
CA LYS A 50 15.82 -19.39 -23.43
C LYS A 50 14.32 -19.61 -23.61
N ASP A 51 13.51 -18.58 -23.42
CA ASP A 51 12.06 -18.63 -23.63
C ASP A 51 11.73 -18.86 -25.11
N GLU A 52 12.43 -18.17 -26.02
CA GLU A 52 12.28 -18.35 -27.47
C GLU A 52 12.61 -19.78 -27.93
N LYS A 53 13.62 -20.42 -27.31
CA LYS A 53 13.97 -21.83 -27.60
C LYS A 53 12.91 -22.82 -27.13
N MET A 54 12.11 -22.48 -26.12
CA MET A 54 11.01 -23.32 -25.63
C MET A 54 9.68 -23.05 -26.35
N GLY A 55 9.49 -21.83 -26.87
CA GLY A 55 8.27 -21.42 -27.56
C GLY A 55 8.08 -22.08 -28.94
N PRO A 56 6.84 -22.17 -29.43
CA PRO A 56 6.58 -22.59 -30.81
C PRO A 56 7.19 -21.56 -31.79
N THR A 57 7.98 -22.04 -32.75
CA THR A 57 8.65 -21.20 -33.74
C THR A 57 7.64 -20.30 -34.45
N THR A 58 7.62 -19.02 -34.12
CA THR A 58 6.68 -18.07 -34.72
C THR A 58 7.16 -17.77 -36.13
N VAL A 59 6.36 -18.12 -37.14
CA VAL A 59 6.64 -17.76 -38.53
C VAL A 59 6.58 -16.23 -38.62
N GLN A 60 7.72 -15.58 -38.87
CA GLN A 60 7.77 -14.15 -39.12
C GLN A 60 6.92 -13.84 -40.36
N ALA A 61 5.80 -13.14 -40.15
CA ALA A 61 5.04 -12.53 -41.22
C ALA A 61 5.64 -11.15 -41.49
N ASP A 62 6.16 -10.94 -42.70
CA ASP A 62 6.63 -9.66 -43.23
C ASP A 62 5.44 -8.68 -43.29
N ALA A 63 5.21 -7.96 -42.19
CA ALA A 63 4.23 -6.87 -42.14
C ALA A 63 4.92 -5.55 -42.52
N PRO A 64 4.34 -4.74 -43.42
CA PRO A 64 4.90 -3.46 -43.80
C PRO A 64 4.93 -2.48 -42.62
N GLU A 65 6.02 -1.73 -42.49
CA GLU A 65 6.24 -0.81 -41.37
C GLU A 65 5.29 0.41 -41.39
N PRO A 66 4.81 0.88 -40.22
CA PRO A 66 4.00 2.10 -40.14
C PRO A 66 4.85 3.38 -40.20
N GLU A 67 4.61 4.24 -41.20
CA GLU A 67 5.35 5.49 -41.48
C GLU A 67 5.06 6.69 -40.54
N SER A 68 4.41 6.49 -39.39
CA SER A 68 3.96 7.59 -38.52
C SER A 68 5.12 8.27 -37.76
N PHE A 69 5.13 9.62 -37.74
CA PHE A 69 6.08 10.42 -36.95
C PHE A 69 6.04 10.10 -35.44
N PHE A 70 4.85 9.82 -34.90
CA PHE A 70 4.71 9.41 -33.50
C PHE A 70 5.32 8.03 -33.23
N ALA A 71 5.16 7.07 -34.16
CA ALA A 71 5.78 5.75 -34.06
C ALA A 71 7.32 5.84 -34.11
N ARG A 72 7.88 6.82 -34.82
CA ARG A 72 9.33 7.11 -34.84
C ARG A 72 9.84 7.70 -33.52
N MET A 73 9.13 8.67 -32.94
CA MET A 73 9.53 9.28 -31.66
C MET A 73 9.41 8.28 -30.48
N GLU A 74 8.38 7.42 -30.54
CA GLU A 74 8.12 6.36 -29.56
C GLU A 74 9.15 5.23 -29.66
N ARG A 75 9.56 4.82 -30.87
CA ARG A 75 10.73 3.93 -31.07
C ARG A 75 11.98 4.52 -30.42
N SER A 76 12.25 5.81 -30.55
CA SER A 76 13.45 6.41 -29.93
C SER A 76 13.44 6.39 -28.40
N MET A 77 12.25 6.39 -27.77
CA MET A 77 12.15 6.32 -26.30
C MET A 77 12.14 4.87 -25.78
N LEU A 78 11.64 3.91 -26.57
CA LEU A 78 11.50 2.50 -26.16
C LEU A 78 12.61 1.58 -26.70
N ALA A 79 13.25 1.92 -27.82
CA ALA A 79 14.31 1.11 -28.43
C ALA A 79 15.63 1.18 -27.65
N ALA A 80 15.81 2.19 -26.79
CA ALA A 80 16.97 2.30 -25.91
C ALA A 80 17.09 1.15 -24.88
N GLU A 81 16.12 0.23 -24.81
CA GLU A 81 16.10 -0.91 -23.87
C GLU A 81 16.22 -2.29 -24.55
N ALA A 82 16.30 -2.37 -25.89
CA ALA A 82 16.29 -3.65 -26.62
C ALA A 82 17.66 -3.99 -27.26
N GLU A 83 18.75 -3.63 -26.60
CA GLU A 83 20.10 -3.97 -27.06
C GLU A 83 20.35 -5.47 -26.83
N ARG A 84 20.73 -6.22 -27.87
CA ARG A 84 21.12 -7.62 -27.73
C ARG A 84 22.51 -7.70 -27.10
N VAL A 85 22.57 -8.04 -25.82
CA VAL A 85 23.82 -8.17 -25.06
C VAL A 85 24.30 -9.62 -25.10
N VAL A 86 25.54 -9.82 -25.57
CA VAL A 86 26.14 -11.16 -25.71
C VAL A 86 27.44 -11.22 -24.91
N VAL A 87 27.77 -12.39 -24.37
CA VAL A 87 29.06 -12.57 -23.70
C VAL A 87 30.19 -12.54 -24.72
N LYS A 88 31.25 -11.81 -24.38
CA LYS A 88 32.44 -11.68 -25.20
C LYS A 88 33.02 -13.07 -25.55
N GLY A 89 33.01 -13.39 -26.85
CA GLY A 89 33.56 -14.64 -27.39
C GLY A 89 32.60 -15.84 -27.46
N GLU A 90 31.34 -15.71 -27.01
CA GLU A 90 30.32 -16.76 -27.20
C GLU A 90 29.58 -16.66 -28.54
N MET A 91 29.70 -15.52 -29.24
CA MET A 91 29.07 -15.32 -30.55
C MET A 91 29.78 -16.14 -31.63
N THR A 92 29.04 -17.00 -32.33
CA THR A 92 29.56 -17.77 -33.45
C THR A 92 29.87 -16.85 -34.64
N GLU A 93 30.81 -17.26 -35.50
CA GLU A 93 31.19 -16.49 -36.70
C GLU A 93 29.98 -16.30 -37.65
N GLU A 94 29.05 -17.26 -37.67
CA GLU A 94 27.81 -17.18 -38.44
C GLU A 94 26.83 -16.16 -37.85
N GLU A 95 26.68 -16.09 -36.52
CA GLU A 95 25.87 -15.05 -35.85
C GLU A 95 26.47 -13.66 -36.06
N ARG A 96 27.80 -13.54 -35.99
CA ARG A 96 28.52 -12.28 -36.25
C ARG A 96 28.31 -11.78 -37.68
N GLN A 97 28.34 -12.71 -38.64
CA GLN A 97 28.06 -12.40 -40.05
C GLN A 97 26.59 -12.07 -40.30
N THR A 98 25.67 -12.71 -39.57
CA THR A 98 24.24 -12.44 -39.67
C THR A 98 23.89 -11.06 -39.10
N ALA A 99 24.35 -10.77 -37.88
CA ALA A 99 24.22 -9.44 -37.27
C ALA A 99 24.86 -8.34 -38.15
N SER A 100 26.04 -8.60 -38.72
CA SER A 100 26.69 -7.66 -39.66
C SER A 100 25.91 -7.47 -40.96
N ARG A 101 25.17 -8.47 -41.44
CA ARG A 101 24.33 -8.36 -42.64
C ARG A 101 23.02 -7.62 -42.35
N GLU A 102 22.42 -7.87 -41.19
CA GLU A 102 21.22 -7.18 -40.71
C GLU A 102 21.51 -5.70 -40.45
N ALA A 103 22.63 -5.37 -39.81
CA ALA A 103 23.09 -4.00 -39.61
C ALA A 103 23.39 -3.25 -40.92
N GLN A 104 23.82 -3.95 -41.97
CA GLN A 104 24.02 -3.37 -43.31
C GLN A 104 22.73 -3.22 -44.11
N ALA A 105 21.68 -3.97 -43.77
CA ALA A 105 20.38 -3.91 -44.42
C ALA A 105 19.44 -2.86 -43.80
N ALA A 106 19.69 -2.45 -42.55
CA ALA A 106 19.01 -1.33 -41.90
C ALA A 106 19.40 0.01 -42.54
N ASN A 107 18.44 0.92 -42.67
CA ASN A 107 18.64 2.24 -43.30
C ASN A 107 19.73 3.03 -42.54
N PRO A 108 20.58 3.85 -43.20
CA PRO A 108 21.67 4.59 -42.53
C PRO A 108 21.21 5.59 -41.45
N GLU A 109 19.92 5.96 -41.43
CA GLU A 109 19.31 6.81 -40.40
C GLU A 109 18.67 6.02 -39.25
N GLU A 110 18.53 4.69 -39.37
CA GLU A 110 18.12 3.74 -38.33
C GLU A 110 19.34 2.85 -38.00
N MET A 111 20.33 3.41 -37.31
CA MET A 111 21.33 2.59 -36.62
C MET A 111 20.61 1.80 -35.52
N ILE A 112 20.23 0.56 -35.82
CA ILE A 112 19.98 -0.45 -34.78
C ILE A 112 21.35 -0.99 -34.36
N GLU A 113 21.57 -0.92 -33.05
CA GLU A 113 22.78 -1.02 -32.25
C GLU A 113 23.69 -2.22 -32.53
N GLU A 114 25.00 -1.99 -32.35
CA GLU A 114 26.01 -3.03 -32.23
C GLU A 114 25.62 -4.01 -31.11
N CYS A 115 25.70 -5.33 -31.33
CA CYS A 115 25.64 -6.28 -30.22
C CYS A 115 26.71 -5.92 -29.17
N LYS A 116 26.29 -5.52 -27.98
CA LYS A 116 27.17 -5.19 -26.86
C LYS A 116 27.81 -6.46 -26.31
N GLU A 117 29.11 -6.62 -26.57
CA GLU A 117 29.91 -7.73 -26.03
C GLU A 117 30.35 -7.42 -24.58
N VAL A 118 29.87 -8.18 -23.60
CA VAL A 118 30.20 -8.01 -22.17
C VAL A 118 31.22 -9.06 -21.73
N ASP A 119 32.33 -8.63 -21.12
CA ASP A 119 33.33 -9.53 -20.51
C ASP A 119 32.90 -9.97 -19.10
N VAL A 120 31.88 -10.84 -19.06
CA VAL A 120 31.26 -11.29 -17.81
C VAL A 120 32.27 -11.95 -16.88
N VAL A 121 33.16 -12.78 -17.41
CA VAL A 121 34.17 -13.46 -16.59
C VAL A 121 35.15 -12.45 -16.00
N GLY A 122 35.53 -11.42 -16.77
CA GLY A 122 36.33 -10.30 -16.28
C GLY A 122 35.64 -9.56 -15.13
N ILE A 123 34.37 -9.20 -15.33
CA ILE A 123 33.55 -8.49 -14.34
C ILE A 123 33.34 -9.34 -13.07
N LEU A 124 32.95 -10.60 -13.21
CA LEU A 124 32.73 -11.52 -12.08
C LEU A 124 33.99 -11.75 -11.24
N LYS A 125 35.19 -11.53 -11.81
CA LYS A 125 36.46 -11.60 -11.09
C LYS A 125 36.85 -10.28 -10.42
N SER A 126 36.40 -9.14 -10.94
CA SER A 126 36.74 -7.81 -10.41
C SER A 126 35.82 -7.35 -9.27
N ILE A 127 34.57 -7.83 -9.24
CA ILE A 127 33.60 -7.52 -8.17
C ILE A 127 34.08 -8.01 -6.80
N LYS A 128 33.56 -7.37 -5.75
CA LYS A 128 33.90 -7.68 -4.36
C LYS A 128 32.69 -8.12 -3.56
N THR A 129 32.92 -8.94 -2.56
CA THR A 129 31.86 -9.32 -1.61
C THR A 129 31.42 -8.12 -0.77
N CYS A 130 30.13 -8.07 -0.46
CA CYS A 130 29.55 -7.19 0.56
C CYS A 130 29.75 -7.79 1.97
N PRO A 131 29.39 -7.06 3.05
CA PRO A 131 29.49 -7.54 4.43
C PRO A 131 28.51 -8.68 4.79
N ASP A 132 27.44 -8.83 4.00
CA ASP A 132 26.32 -9.75 4.30
C ASP A 132 26.30 -10.95 3.34
N ALA A 133 25.83 -12.09 3.83
CA ALA A 133 25.57 -13.30 3.03
C ALA A 133 24.45 -14.10 3.69
N TYR A 134 23.73 -14.89 2.89
CA TYR A 134 22.64 -15.74 3.36
C TYR A 134 23.07 -17.20 3.34
N ALA A 135 23.08 -17.84 4.51
CA ALA A 135 23.35 -19.26 4.65
C ALA A 135 22.03 -20.03 4.75
N ILE A 136 21.89 -21.07 3.93
CA ILE A 136 20.67 -21.86 3.80
C ILE A 136 20.94 -23.22 4.43
N PHE A 137 20.16 -23.57 5.45
CA PHE A 137 20.24 -24.84 6.17
C PHE A 137 19.16 -25.81 5.68
N GLU A 138 19.32 -27.10 5.99
CA GLU A 138 18.39 -28.14 5.55
C GLU A 138 16.99 -27.98 6.17
N THR A 139 16.90 -27.55 7.43
CA THR A 139 15.65 -27.27 8.14
C THR A 139 15.76 -26.00 8.98
N GLU A 140 14.61 -25.46 9.38
CA GLU A 140 14.52 -24.33 10.31
C GLU A 140 15.14 -24.66 11.68
N ALA A 141 14.91 -25.88 12.20
CA ALA A 141 15.56 -26.33 13.42
C ALA A 141 17.11 -26.37 13.31
N ALA A 142 17.65 -26.76 12.15
CA ALA A 142 19.09 -26.76 11.91
C ALA A 142 19.66 -25.33 11.82
N ARG A 143 18.93 -24.41 11.20
CA ARG A 143 19.28 -22.97 11.18
C ARG A 143 19.34 -22.41 12.61
N ASP A 144 18.33 -22.66 13.43
CA ASP A 144 18.26 -22.11 14.78
C ASP A 144 19.35 -22.71 15.68
N ALA A 145 19.59 -24.02 15.58
CA ALA A 145 20.71 -24.67 16.26
C ALA A 145 22.07 -24.09 15.83
N ALA A 146 22.24 -23.74 14.55
CA ALA A 146 23.45 -23.10 14.05
C ALA A 146 23.63 -21.68 14.61
N VAL A 147 22.56 -20.88 14.65
CA VAL A 147 22.56 -19.53 15.23
C VAL A 147 22.92 -19.58 16.72
N ASP A 148 22.30 -20.49 17.48
CA ASP A 148 22.56 -20.66 18.91
C ASP A 148 24.00 -21.13 19.18
N ALA A 149 24.52 -22.04 18.37
CA ALA A 149 25.88 -22.59 18.53
C ALA A 149 26.97 -21.51 18.46
N VAL A 150 26.75 -20.46 17.67
CA VAL A 150 27.77 -19.42 17.40
C VAL A 150 27.40 -18.04 17.97
N GLN A 151 26.31 -17.93 18.73
CA GLN A 151 25.78 -16.66 19.23
C GLN A 151 26.81 -15.84 20.03
N SER A 152 27.71 -16.50 20.77
CA SER A 152 28.69 -15.85 21.64
C SER A 152 30.08 -15.65 21.00
N ALA A 153 30.54 -16.60 20.20
CA ALA A 153 31.88 -16.60 19.63
C ALA A 153 31.94 -16.11 18.18
N GLY A 154 30.82 -16.18 17.45
CA GLY A 154 30.78 -16.00 16.00
C GLY A 154 31.56 -17.08 15.24
N VAL A 155 31.72 -16.89 13.94
CA VAL A 155 32.48 -17.79 13.06
C VAL A 155 33.67 -17.03 12.49
N GLU A 156 34.89 -17.47 12.81
CA GLU A 156 36.10 -16.89 12.22
C GLU A 156 36.23 -17.26 10.74
N PHE A 157 36.32 -16.24 9.88
CA PHE A 157 36.46 -16.38 8.43
C PHE A 157 37.37 -15.27 7.89
N HIS A 158 38.50 -15.63 7.27
CA HIS A 158 39.51 -14.69 6.72
C HIS A 158 39.91 -13.56 7.67
N GLY A 159 40.12 -13.88 8.95
CA GLY A 159 40.52 -12.91 9.99
C GLY A 159 39.39 -12.02 10.52
N ASN A 160 38.16 -12.19 10.03
CA ASN A 160 36.96 -11.53 10.53
C ASN A 160 36.09 -12.51 11.33
N VAL A 161 35.28 -11.99 12.25
CA VAL A 161 34.31 -12.77 13.03
C VAL A 161 32.92 -12.50 12.48
N LEU A 162 32.33 -13.51 11.83
CA LEU A 162 30.99 -13.46 11.28
C LEU A 162 29.95 -13.71 12.38
N LYS A 163 28.84 -12.98 12.30
CA LYS A 163 27.68 -13.18 13.18
C LYS A 163 26.56 -13.83 12.38
N LEU A 164 25.98 -14.89 12.92
CA LEU A 164 24.80 -15.52 12.35
C LEU A 164 23.57 -15.00 13.08
N ASN A 165 22.55 -14.61 12.32
CA ASN A 165 21.22 -14.28 12.81
C ASN A 165 20.18 -14.95 11.91
N ALA A 166 19.04 -15.35 12.47
CA ALA A 166 17.91 -15.76 11.66
C ALA A 166 17.47 -14.60 10.75
N SER A 167 17.32 -14.88 9.46
CA SER A 167 16.86 -13.87 8.49
C SER A 167 15.43 -13.47 8.81
N ARG A 168 15.16 -12.16 8.82
CA ARG A 168 13.79 -11.60 8.93
C ARG A 168 13.12 -11.40 7.56
N VAL A 169 13.86 -11.65 6.49
CA VAL A 169 13.45 -11.34 5.11
C VAL A 169 13.49 -12.59 4.24
N GLU A 170 12.70 -12.56 3.17
CA GLU A 170 12.62 -13.60 2.14
C GLU A 170 13.42 -13.21 0.89
N PRO A 171 13.89 -14.16 0.06
CA PRO A 171 14.79 -13.87 -1.07
C PRO A 171 14.20 -12.88 -2.08
N GLN A 172 12.88 -12.91 -2.26
CA GLN A 172 12.10 -12.02 -3.13
C GLN A 172 11.96 -10.58 -2.61
N THR A 173 12.24 -10.34 -1.33
CA THR A 173 12.20 -8.99 -0.72
C THR A 173 13.59 -8.34 -0.65
N VAL A 174 14.63 -9.01 -1.14
CA VAL A 174 15.99 -8.49 -1.19
C VAL A 174 16.24 -7.82 -2.54
N ASN A 175 16.51 -6.52 -2.51
CA ASN A 175 16.99 -5.76 -3.65
C ASN A 175 18.50 -6.00 -3.83
N TRP A 176 18.85 -7.10 -4.50
CA TRP A 176 20.25 -7.51 -4.72
C TRP A 176 21.12 -6.43 -5.38
N ARG A 177 20.52 -5.59 -6.22
CA ARG A 177 21.15 -4.43 -6.87
C ARG A 177 21.67 -3.38 -5.87
N ASN A 178 21.08 -3.35 -4.69
CA ASN A 178 21.42 -2.41 -3.62
C ASN A 178 22.42 -3.00 -2.62
N CYS A 179 22.83 -4.26 -2.79
CA CYS A 179 23.93 -4.85 -2.05
C CYS A 179 25.24 -4.19 -2.51
N ALA A 180 25.78 -3.30 -1.69
CA ALA A 180 27.01 -2.59 -2.00
C ALA A 180 27.84 -2.29 -0.75
N ASN A 181 29.16 -2.18 -0.92
CA ASN A 181 30.10 -1.76 0.11
C ASN A 181 30.00 -0.24 0.32
N THR A 182 28.88 0.21 0.87
CA THR A 182 28.62 1.63 1.13
C THR A 182 28.82 1.97 2.59
N ASP A 183 29.64 2.97 2.87
CA ASP A 183 29.83 3.51 4.22
C ASP A 183 28.53 4.04 4.83
N LEU A 184 28.38 3.88 6.15
CA LEU A 184 27.22 4.40 6.90
C LEU A 184 27.02 5.91 6.68
N VAL A 185 28.11 6.67 6.53
CA VAL A 185 28.08 8.12 6.26
C VAL A 185 27.44 8.41 4.90
N VAL A 186 27.74 7.60 3.88
CA VAL A 186 27.15 7.76 2.54
C VAL A 186 25.66 7.39 2.59
N LYS A 187 25.28 6.32 3.28
CA LYS A 187 23.87 5.97 3.50
C LYS A 187 23.12 7.09 4.22
N ALA A 188 23.67 7.62 5.32
CA ALA A 188 23.08 8.73 6.06
C ALA A 188 22.99 10.00 5.21
N LYS A 189 24.00 10.30 4.38
CA LYS A 189 23.98 11.42 3.43
C LYS A 189 22.88 11.24 2.37
N ARG A 190 22.67 10.03 1.84
CA ARG A 190 21.59 9.73 0.88
C ARG A 190 20.22 9.97 1.50
N VAL A 191 19.98 9.47 2.72
CA VAL A 191 18.74 9.73 3.47
C VAL A 191 18.53 11.22 3.71
N ALA A 192 19.56 11.92 4.21
CA ALA A 192 19.48 13.35 4.49
C ALA A 192 19.22 14.18 3.22
N MET A 193 19.87 13.83 2.10
CA MET A 193 19.64 14.45 0.80
C MET A 193 18.22 14.16 0.31
N GLY A 194 17.72 12.94 0.46
CA GLY A 194 16.34 12.57 0.17
C GLY A 194 15.33 13.42 0.93
N PHE A 195 15.53 13.58 2.24
CA PHE A 195 14.70 14.47 3.06
C PHE A 195 14.78 15.94 2.62
N CYS A 196 15.97 16.42 2.24
CA CYS A 196 16.13 17.78 1.70
C CYS A 196 15.39 17.97 0.37
N ILE A 197 15.44 16.97 -0.53
CA ILE A 197 14.71 16.99 -1.81
C ILE A 197 13.21 17.02 -1.55
N MET A 198 12.72 16.20 -0.62
CA MET A 198 11.31 16.19 -0.22
C MET A 198 10.88 17.56 0.33
N LEU A 199 11.64 18.14 1.26
CA LEU A 199 11.35 19.48 1.78
C LEU A 199 11.42 20.57 0.71
N ALA A 200 12.35 20.48 -0.23
CA ALA A 200 12.44 21.39 -1.36
C ALA A 200 11.24 21.25 -2.30
N GLY A 201 10.78 20.03 -2.55
CA GLY A 201 9.57 19.73 -3.32
C GLY A 201 8.31 20.31 -2.66
N LEU A 202 8.14 20.08 -1.36
CA LEU A 202 7.07 20.68 -0.57
C LEU A 202 7.16 22.21 -0.57
N GLY A 203 8.35 22.77 -0.35
CA GLY A 203 8.57 24.22 -0.36
C GLY A 203 8.25 24.84 -1.72
N LEU A 204 8.67 24.21 -2.81
CA LEU A 204 8.33 24.62 -4.17
C LEU A 204 6.82 24.56 -4.39
N TRP A 205 6.16 23.48 -3.98
CA TRP A 205 4.71 23.35 -4.11
C TRP A 205 3.97 24.42 -3.32
N VAL A 206 4.40 24.67 -2.07
CA VAL A 206 3.84 25.72 -1.22
C VAL A 206 3.99 27.09 -1.88
N VAL A 207 5.17 27.42 -2.37
CA VAL A 207 5.43 28.76 -2.92
C VAL A 207 4.78 28.95 -4.30
N ALA A 208 4.84 27.95 -5.17
CA ALA A 208 4.40 28.06 -6.55
C ALA A 208 2.90 27.87 -6.74
N PHE A 209 2.25 27.06 -5.90
CA PHE A 209 0.85 26.69 -6.07
C PHE A 209 -0.01 27.07 -4.87
N TYR A 210 0.44 26.73 -3.66
CA TYR A 210 -0.37 26.92 -2.45
C TYR A 210 -0.53 28.39 -2.05
N LEU A 211 0.58 29.13 -1.94
CA LEU A 211 0.57 30.53 -1.52
C LEU A 211 -0.23 31.43 -2.48
N PRO A 212 -0.13 31.29 -3.82
CA PRO A 212 -0.99 32.01 -4.75
C PRO A 212 -2.49 31.74 -4.50
N TYR A 213 -2.85 30.49 -4.24
CA TYR A 213 -4.23 30.15 -3.87
C TYR A 213 -4.64 30.79 -2.54
N ALA A 214 -3.82 30.64 -1.50
CA ALA A 214 -4.11 31.20 -0.18
C ALA A 214 -4.26 32.73 -0.29
N TRP A 215 -3.40 33.39 -1.07
CA TRP A 215 -3.49 34.81 -1.37
C TRP A 215 -4.80 35.16 -2.08
N PHE A 216 -5.14 34.47 -3.16
CA PHE A 216 -6.38 34.69 -3.92
C PHE A 216 -7.62 34.55 -3.02
N THR A 217 -7.67 33.46 -2.26
CA THR A 217 -8.82 33.14 -1.41
C THR A 217 -8.91 34.13 -0.25
N LEU A 218 -7.80 34.46 0.43
CA LEU A 218 -7.83 35.44 1.51
C LEU A 218 -8.18 36.85 1.01
N THR A 219 -7.70 37.27 -0.16
CA THR A 219 -7.99 38.61 -0.71
C THR A 219 -9.36 38.73 -1.39
N PHE A 220 -10.10 37.63 -1.52
CA PHE A 220 -11.46 37.64 -2.05
C PHE A 220 -12.39 38.49 -1.18
N ASN A 221 -13.32 39.21 -1.84
CA ASN A 221 -14.26 40.05 -1.13
C ASN A 221 -15.44 39.23 -0.59
N TYR A 222 -15.35 38.83 0.67
CA TYR A 222 -16.41 38.09 1.39
C TYR A 222 -17.55 38.97 1.91
N SER A 223 -17.64 40.23 1.48
CA SER A 223 -18.76 41.11 1.87
C SER A 223 -20.09 40.48 1.50
N TYR A 224 -21.07 40.53 2.42
CA TYR A 224 -22.39 39.94 2.25
C TYR A 224 -22.39 38.41 2.05
N GLY A 225 -21.31 37.71 2.45
CA GLY A 225 -21.22 36.25 2.35
C GLY A 225 -20.99 35.73 0.94
N GLN A 226 -20.41 36.54 0.04
CA GLN A 226 -20.00 36.04 -1.27
C GLN A 226 -18.82 35.05 -1.13
N GLU A 227 -18.87 33.96 -1.88
CA GLU A 227 -17.82 32.94 -1.93
C GLU A 227 -17.26 32.81 -3.36
N PRO A 228 -16.02 32.31 -3.52
CA PRO A 228 -15.47 32.00 -4.84
C PRO A 228 -16.40 31.08 -5.62
N GLY A 229 -16.61 31.39 -6.90
CA GLY A 229 -17.46 30.57 -7.76
C GLY A 229 -16.90 29.16 -7.97
N PHE A 230 -17.77 28.23 -8.39
CA PHE A 230 -17.45 26.80 -8.58
C PHE A 230 -16.16 26.54 -9.37
N VAL A 231 -15.90 27.30 -10.43
CA VAL A 231 -14.71 27.14 -11.29
C VAL A 231 -13.42 27.41 -10.51
N ALA A 232 -13.41 28.41 -9.63
CA ALA A 232 -12.25 28.73 -8.80
C ALA A 232 -12.00 27.63 -7.76
N GLY A 233 -13.06 27.12 -7.13
CA GLY A 233 -12.98 25.97 -6.22
C GLY A 233 -12.46 24.71 -6.91
N MET A 234 -13.01 24.36 -8.07
CA MET A 234 -12.60 23.18 -8.85
C MET A 234 -11.14 23.27 -9.31
N THR A 235 -10.71 24.43 -9.80
CA THR A 235 -9.32 24.65 -10.24
C THR A 235 -8.35 24.40 -9.09
N PHE A 236 -8.68 24.88 -7.90
CA PHE A 236 -7.85 24.64 -6.73
C PHE A 236 -7.83 23.18 -6.30
N SER A 237 -8.99 22.51 -6.24
CA SER A 237 -9.05 21.09 -5.91
C SER A 237 -8.18 20.25 -6.85
N MET A 238 -8.15 20.57 -8.15
CA MET A 238 -7.26 19.90 -9.10
C MET A 238 -5.78 20.16 -8.83
N VAL A 239 -5.40 21.37 -8.40
CA VAL A 239 -4.02 21.70 -8.02
C VAL A 239 -3.58 20.92 -6.78
N VAL A 240 -4.47 20.75 -5.79
CA VAL A 240 -4.20 19.94 -4.60
C VAL A 240 -4.05 18.46 -4.97
N VAL A 241 -4.97 17.91 -5.77
CA VAL A 241 -4.90 16.53 -6.25
C VAL A 241 -3.62 16.28 -7.03
N ALA A 242 -3.25 17.18 -7.95
CA ALA A 242 -2.00 17.11 -8.70
C ALA A 242 -0.76 17.23 -7.79
N GLY A 243 -0.84 18.08 -6.75
CA GLY A 243 0.20 18.21 -5.75
C GLY A 243 0.43 16.93 -4.96
N ASN A 244 -0.65 16.29 -4.49
CA ASN A 244 -0.56 15.01 -3.79
C ASN A 244 -0.04 13.90 -4.72
N ALA A 245 -0.50 13.85 -5.98
CA ALA A 245 0.01 12.94 -7.01
C ALA A 245 1.53 13.12 -7.25
N LEU A 246 1.99 14.36 -7.36
CA LEU A 246 3.41 14.69 -7.48
C LEU A 246 4.19 14.23 -6.25
N MET A 247 3.63 14.39 -5.05
CA MET A 247 4.29 13.97 -3.82
C MET A 247 4.45 12.46 -3.71
N TYR A 248 3.52 11.65 -4.22
CA TYR A 248 3.74 10.19 -4.33
C TYR A 248 5.01 9.90 -5.14
N LEU A 249 5.15 10.51 -6.32
CA LEU A 249 6.32 10.31 -7.19
C LEU A 249 7.62 10.76 -6.53
N VAL A 250 7.62 11.95 -5.92
CA VAL A 250 8.81 12.48 -5.23
C VAL A 250 9.20 11.58 -4.05
N CYS A 251 8.24 11.11 -3.25
CA CYS A 251 8.51 10.24 -2.11
C CYS A 251 9.02 8.87 -2.56
N SER A 252 8.44 8.29 -3.63
CA SER A 252 8.92 7.02 -4.20
C SER A 252 10.36 7.15 -4.69
N GLU A 253 10.65 8.18 -5.48
CA GLU A 253 12.00 8.44 -6.01
C GLU A 253 13.02 8.66 -4.88
N VAL A 254 12.64 9.36 -3.81
CA VAL A 254 13.51 9.54 -2.63
C VAL A 254 13.78 8.21 -1.92
N ALA A 255 12.76 7.36 -1.77
CA ALA A 255 12.91 6.04 -1.17
C ALA A 255 13.85 5.15 -2.01
N ASP A 256 13.71 5.20 -3.34
CA ASP A 256 14.55 4.44 -4.28
C ASP A 256 16.01 4.92 -4.30
N ARG A 257 16.23 6.24 -4.29
CA ARG A 257 17.58 6.84 -4.20
C ARG A 257 18.29 6.54 -2.88
N THR A 258 17.55 6.18 -1.84
CA THR A 258 18.15 5.77 -0.57
C THR A 258 18.83 4.40 -0.70
N ARG A 259 18.47 3.59 -1.71
CA ARG A 259 19.07 2.29 -2.04
C ARG A 259 19.00 1.32 -0.85
N PHE A 260 17.79 1.13 -0.30
CA PHE A 260 17.55 0.12 0.72
C PHE A 260 17.75 -1.29 0.16
N ILE A 261 18.43 -2.16 0.91
CA ILE A 261 18.64 -3.55 0.54
C ILE A 261 17.34 -4.34 0.62
N TYR A 262 16.44 -3.97 1.54
CA TYR A 262 15.17 -4.66 1.76
C TYR A 262 14.00 -3.83 1.25
N VAL A 263 13.06 -4.48 0.56
CA VAL A 263 11.83 -3.86 0.06
C VAL A 263 11.00 -3.32 1.23
N ASP A 264 10.87 -4.06 2.33
CA ASP A 264 10.09 -3.65 3.50
C ASP A 264 10.59 -2.31 4.10
N ASP A 265 11.91 -2.12 4.19
CA ASP A 265 12.50 -0.88 4.69
C ASP A 265 12.25 0.30 3.73
N ARG A 266 12.29 0.04 2.42
CA ARG A 266 11.94 1.01 1.38
C ARG A 266 10.48 1.42 1.47
N GLU A 267 9.56 0.47 1.62
CA GLU A 267 8.12 0.73 1.79
C GLU A 267 7.81 1.51 3.07
N VAL A 268 8.45 1.17 4.20
CA VAL A 268 8.32 1.96 5.45
C VAL A 268 8.76 3.40 5.24
N CYS A 269 9.93 3.61 4.62
CA CYS A 269 10.43 4.95 4.33
C CYS A 269 9.47 5.74 3.44
N TYR A 270 9.02 5.11 2.35
CA TYR A 270 8.06 5.69 1.41
C TYR A 270 6.74 6.08 2.09
N MET A 271 6.13 5.16 2.85
CA MET A 271 4.89 5.38 3.60
C MET A 271 5.04 6.54 4.60
N LEU A 272 6.13 6.59 5.38
CA LEU A 272 6.36 7.63 6.38
C LEU A 272 6.56 9.01 5.74
N LEU A 273 7.36 9.10 4.67
CA LEU A 273 7.59 10.35 3.94
C LEU A 273 6.31 10.86 3.29
N TYR A 274 5.56 9.96 2.65
CA TYR A 274 4.30 10.31 2.01
C TYR A 274 3.25 10.76 3.03
N CYS A 275 3.09 10.03 4.14
CA CYS A 275 2.17 10.45 5.20
C CYS A 275 2.56 11.81 5.78
N PHE A 276 3.84 12.06 6.03
CA PHE A 276 4.32 13.35 6.50
C PHE A 276 3.97 14.48 5.52
N ALA A 277 4.19 14.28 4.22
CA ALA A 277 3.83 15.25 3.18
C ALA A 277 2.33 15.55 3.17
N CYS A 278 1.47 14.53 3.24
CA CYS A 278 0.02 14.72 3.26
C CYS A 278 -0.46 15.38 4.55
N VAL A 279 0.07 15.01 5.72
CA VAL A 279 -0.26 15.66 7.00
C VAL A 279 0.16 17.13 6.99
N PHE A 280 1.33 17.44 6.43
CA PHE A 280 1.79 18.81 6.27
C PHE A 280 0.85 19.62 5.36
N ASN A 281 0.43 19.05 4.22
CA ASN A 281 -0.53 19.69 3.32
C ASN A 281 -1.88 19.92 4.00
N VAL A 282 -2.42 18.91 4.69
CA VAL A 282 -3.67 19.02 5.45
C VAL A 282 -3.55 20.09 6.54
N ALA A 283 -2.42 20.19 7.24
CA ALA A 283 -2.23 21.22 8.25
C ALA A 283 -2.29 22.63 7.65
N LEU A 284 -1.67 22.86 6.49
CA LEU A 284 -1.79 24.12 5.77
C LEU A 284 -3.24 24.39 5.35
N ASP A 285 -3.93 23.38 4.80
CA ASP A 285 -5.35 23.48 4.42
C ASP A 285 -6.25 23.85 5.59
N LEU A 286 -6.02 23.28 6.78
CA LEU A 286 -6.77 23.62 7.98
C LEU A 286 -6.53 25.08 8.41
N ILE A 287 -5.30 25.58 8.31
CA ILE A 287 -4.96 26.98 8.60
C ILE A 287 -5.67 27.91 7.62
N THR A 288 -5.58 27.65 6.32
CA THR A 288 -6.25 28.46 5.30
C THR A 288 -7.77 28.40 5.46
N THR A 289 -8.32 27.21 5.71
CA THR A 289 -9.75 27.00 5.97
C THR A 289 -10.23 27.81 7.18
N TYR A 290 -9.46 27.82 8.27
CA TYR A 290 -9.74 28.66 9.44
C TYR A 290 -9.78 30.15 9.08
N MET A 291 -8.76 30.64 8.35
CA MET A 291 -8.67 32.04 7.97
C MET A 291 -9.78 32.47 7.02
N VAL A 292 -10.19 31.60 6.09
CA VAL A 292 -11.32 31.82 5.18
C VAL A 292 -12.64 31.85 5.93
N ALA A 293 -12.88 30.87 6.81
CA ALA A 293 -14.07 30.83 7.66
C ALA A 293 -14.18 32.09 8.52
N TYR A 294 -13.06 32.60 9.05
CA TYR A 294 -13.02 33.85 9.80
C TYR A 294 -13.44 35.05 8.94
N ARG A 295 -12.88 35.20 7.73
CA ARG A 295 -13.23 36.31 6.83
C ARG A 295 -14.69 36.26 6.37
N ILE A 296 -15.23 35.08 6.09
CA ILE A 296 -16.66 34.89 5.76
C ILE A 296 -17.54 35.36 6.93
N ASN A 297 -17.27 34.88 8.14
CA ASN A 297 -18.10 35.21 9.31
C ASN A 297 -17.99 36.69 9.71
N VAL A 298 -16.83 37.33 9.55
CA VAL A 298 -16.66 38.78 9.71
C VAL A 298 -17.43 39.56 8.63
N GLY A 299 -17.35 39.13 7.37
CA GLY A 299 -18.11 39.73 6.25
C GLY A 299 -19.63 39.65 6.42
N LEU A 300 -20.12 38.59 7.08
CA LEU A 300 -21.52 38.40 7.49
C LEU A 300 -21.91 39.14 8.78
N ARG A 301 -20.96 39.82 9.44
CA ARG A 301 -21.15 40.49 10.74
C ARG A 301 -21.71 39.58 11.83
N MET A 302 -21.23 38.34 11.87
CA MET A 302 -21.64 37.36 12.88
C MET A 302 -21.23 37.82 14.29
N LYS A 303 -22.11 37.55 15.25
CA LYS A 303 -21.93 37.87 16.66
C LYS A 303 -21.84 36.60 17.49
N THR A 304 -21.09 36.67 18.58
CA THR A 304 -21.06 35.65 19.64
C THR A 304 -22.36 35.68 20.46
N TYR A 305 -22.51 34.72 21.38
CA TYR A 305 -23.74 34.55 22.19
C TYR A 305 -24.02 35.75 23.12
N ASP A 306 -22.98 36.49 23.52
CA ASP A 306 -23.03 37.72 24.31
C ASP A 306 -23.25 38.98 23.45
N GLY A 307 -23.33 38.84 22.12
CA GLY A 307 -23.60 39.94 21.20
C GLY A 307 -22.36 40.70 20.71
N THR A 308 -21.16 40.28 21.11
CA THR A 308 -19.89 40.82 20.63
C THR A 308 -19.65 40.42 19.17
N LEU A 309 -19.15 41.34 18.34
CA LEU A 309 -18.81 41.03 16.95
C LEU A 309 -17.58 40.14 16.91
N LEU A 310 -17.57 39.15 16.01
CA LEU A 310 -16.45 38.22 15.86
C LEU A 310 -15.11 38.94 15.55
N GLU A 311 -15.16 40.07 14.84
CA GLU A 311 -14.00 40.92 14.54
C GLU A 311 -13.33 41.52 15.79
N ASN A 312 -14.09 41.68 16.89
CA ASN A 312 -13.58 42.28 18.13
C ASN A 312 -12.87 41.28 19.04
N LEU A 313 -12.91 39.97 18.73
CA LEU A 313 -12.23 38.94 19.51
C LEU A 313 -10.74 38.90 19.12
N GLN A 314 -9.85 39.18 20.08
CA GLN A 314 -8.41 39.24 19.82
C GLN A 314 -7.73 37.87 19.89
N GLN A 315 -8.15 37.00 20.81
CA GLN A 315 -7.53 35.70 21.02
C GLN A 315 -8.01 34.67 19.99
N PHE A 316 -7.17 33.67 19.69
CA PHE A 316 -7.56 32.56 18.82
C PHE A 316 -8.59 31.66 19.49
N SER A 317 -8.42 31.33 20.77
CA SER A 317 -9.33 30.50 21.57
C SER A 317 -10.76 31.01 21.47
N ASP A 318 -10.97 32.30 21.75
CA ASP A 318 -12.29 32.93 21.80
C ASP A 318 -12.98 32.89 20.42
N ARG A 319 -12.19 33.08 19.36
CA ARG A 319 -12.69 33.00 17.98
C ARG A 319 -13.04 31.56 17.62
N PHE A 320 -12.15 30.61 17.90
CA PHE A 320 -12.32 29.20 17.58
C PHE A 320 -13.49 28.57 18.34
N GLU A 321 -13.72 28.96 19.59
CA GLU A 321 -14.82 28.49 20.41
C GLU A 321 -16.18 29.09 20.02
N SER A 322 -16.19 30.19 19.26
CA SER A 322 -17.44 30.78 18.79
C SER A 322 -18.24 29.82 17.91
N TYR A 323 -19.53 29.68 18.19
CA TYR A 323 -20.41 28.76 17.46
C TYR A 323 -20.42 28.99 15.94
N ALA A 324 -20.36 30.27 15.52
CA ALA A 324 -20.32 30.64 14.11
C ALA A 324 -19.08 30.05 13.40
N MET A 325 -17.90 30.21 14.02
CA MET A 325 -16.66 29.65 13.49
C MET A 325 -16.70 28.12 13.47
N GLN A 326 -17.09 27.49 14.58
CA GLN A 326 -17.13 26.03 14.66
C GLN A 326 -18.08 25.42 13.63
N ARG A 327 -19.24 26.04 13.38
CA ARG A 327 -20.21 25.57 12.39
C ARG A 327 -19.64 25.65 10.97
N THR A 328 -19.06 26.79 10.58
CA THR A 328 -18.46 26.96 9.25
C THR A 328 -17.27 26.01 9.06
N LEU A 329 -16.41 25.87 10.06
CA LEU A 329 -15.27 24.94 10.02
C LEU A 329 -15.72 23.49 9.90
N ALA A 330 -16.75 23.07 10.64
CA ALA A 330 -17.31 21.72 10.53
C ALA A 330 -17.82 21.42 9.12
N ASN A 331 -18.55 22.38 8.52
CA ASN A 331 -19.07 22.22 7.17
C ASN A 331 -17.94 22.12 6.13
N ASN A 332 -16.91 22.96 6.25
CA ASN A 332 -15.77 22.94 5.34
C ASN A 332 -14.93 21.67 5.50
N LEU A 333 -14.68 21.23 6.74
CA LEU A 333 -13.97 19.98 7.01
C LEU A 333 -14.75 18.77 6.46
N TYR A 334 -16.07 18.74 6.64
CA TYR A 334 -16.91 17.70 6.07
C TYR A 334 -16.86 17.68 4.54
N ALA A 335 -16.98 18.84 3.89
CA ALA A 335 -16.92 18.94 2.43
C ALA A 335 -15.53 18.56 1.86
N TYR A 336 -14.46 18.88 2.58
CA TYR A 336 -13.11 18.46 2.25
C TYR A 336 -12.92 16.95 2.38
N ALA A 337 -13.45 16.36 3.45
CA ALA A 337 -13.36 14.94 3.73
C ALA A 337 -14.19 14.11 2.74
N PHE A 338 -15.51 14.30 2.72
CA PHE A 338 -16.43 13.48 1.94
C PHE A 338 -17.26 14.32 0.96
N PRO A 339 -17.32 13.93 -0.34
CA PRO A 339 -16.66 12.76 -0.96
C PRO A 339 -15.23 13.04 -1.44
N ALA A 340 -14.72 14.27 -1.27
CA ALA A 340 -13.56 14.77 -1.99
C ALA A 340 -12.24 14.06 -1.65
N THR A 341 -11.99 13.73 -0.39
CA THR A 341 -10.77 13.02 0.02
C THR A 341 -11.02 11.53 0.14
N PHE A 342 -12.10 11.13 0.81
CA PHE A 342 -12.33 9.73 1.17
C PHE A 342 -12.75 8.85 -0.02
N LEU A 343 -13.28 9.41 -1.12
CA LEU A 343 -13.91 8.60 -2.18
C LEU A 343 -13.41 8.92 -3.58
N ILE A 344 -13.46 10.19 -3.99
CA ILE A 344 -13.19 10.60 -5.38
C ILE A 344 -11.81 10.13 -5.88
N PRO A 345 -10.70 10.28 -5.13
CA PRO A 345 -9.39 9.84 -5.59
C PRO A 345 -9.36 8.35 -5.89
N PHE A 346 -9.96 7.53 -5.02
CA PHE A 346 -10.03 6.07 -5.17
C PHE A 346 -10.97 5.63 -6.29
N LEU A 347 -11.99 6.42 -6.67
CA LEU A 347 -12.80 6.16 -7.85
C LEU A 347 -12.04 6.42 -9.17
N ILE A 348 -11.12 7.40 -9.15
CA ILE A 348 -10.30 7.76 -10.32
C ILE A 348 -9.12 6.79 -10.47
N GLU A 349 -8.57 6.31 -9.36
CA GLU A 349 -7.39 5.45 -9.32
C GLU A 349 -7.46 4.22 -10.25
N PRO A 350 -8.54 3.40 -10.30
CA PRO A 350 -8.63 2.27 -11.23
C PRO A 350 -8.48 2.69 -12.70
N VAL A 351 -9.00 3.87 -13.05
CA VAL A 351 -8.89 4.40 -14.42
C VAL A 351 -7.47 4.83 -14.69
N ALA A 352 -6.84 5.54 -13.76
CA ALA A 352 -5.51 6.13 -13.93
C ALA A 352 -4.37 5.10 -13.82
N THR A 353 -4.51 4.07 -13.00
CA THR A 353 -3.43 3.12 -12.67
C THR A 353 -3.55 1.77 -13.36
N ILE A 354 -4.76 1.39 -13.79
CA ILE A 354 -5.01 0.07 -14.42
C ILE A 354 -5.50 0.28 -15.85
N TYR A 355 -6.69 0.86 -16.03
CA TYR A 355 -7.35 0.88 -17.33
C TYR A 355 -6.60 1.71 -18.38
N ALA A 356 -6.24 2.96 -18.07
CA ALA A 356 -5.59 3.85 -19.03
C ALA A 356 -4.16 3.38 -19.39
N PRO A 357 -3.28 3.01 -18.43
CA PRO A 357 -1.97 2.45 -18.77
C PRO A 357 -2.08 1.17 -19.59
N TYR A 358 -2.95 0.23 -19.21
CA TYR A 358 -3.14 -1.00 -19.96
C TYR A 358 -3.60 -0.75 -21.40
N LYS A 359 -4.57 0.14 -21.62
CA LYS A 359 -5.04 0.48 -22.98
C LYS A 359 -3.96 1.19 -23.80
N MET A 360 -3.17 2.04 -23.17
CA MET A 360 -2.04 2.69 -23.81
C MET A 360 -0.99 1.66 -24.22
N MET A 361 -0.52 0.81 -23.30
CA MET A 361 0.49 -0.22 -23.58
C MET A 361 -0.01 -1.27 -24.59
N MET A 362 -1.28 -1.64 -24.51
CA MET A 362 -1.92 -2.50 -25.53
C MET A 362 -1.92 -1.84 -26.91
N ALA A 363 -2.17 -0.54 -27.01
CA ALA A 363 -2.12 0.16 -28.29
C ALA A 363 -0.69 0.10 -28.86
N ILE A 364 0.32 0.38 -28.03
CA ILE A 364 1.74 0.35 -28.41
C ILE A 364 2.14 -1.04 -28.92
N VAL A 365 1.90 -2.08 -28.13
CA VAL A 365 2.21 -3.48 -28.48
C VAL A 365 1.50 -3.90 -29.77
N ARG A 366 0.26 -3.46 -30.00
CA ARG A 366 -0.47 -3.78 -31.24
C ARG A 366 0.03 -3.04 -32.46
N THR A 367 0.55 -1.82 -32.30
CA THR A 367 1.03 -1.00 -33.42
C THR A 367 2.47 -1.27 -33.81
N GLN A 368 3.27 -1.87 -32.92
CA GLN A 368 4.70 -2.04 -33.10
C GLN A 368 5.09 -3.53 -33.27
N PRO A 369 5.39 -3.99 -34.50
CA PRO A 369 5.73 -5.39 -34.77
C PRO A 369 7.00 -5.90 -34.09
N SER A 370 7.88 -5.00 -33.64
CA SER A 370 9.10 -5.35 -32.89
C SER A 370 8.82 -5.70 -31.42
N MET A 371 7.69 -5.26 -30.86
CA MET A 371 7.33 -5.52 -29.46
C MET A 371 6.57 -6.85 -29.37
N LYS A 372 7.30 -7.96 -29.22
CA LYS A 372 6.76 -9.33 -29.13
C LYS A 372 7.35 -10.09 -27.95
N GLY A 373 6.70 -11.21 -27.59
CA GLY A 373 7.16 -12.12 -26.54
C GLY A 373 7.40 -11.40 -25.22
N PHE A 374 8.59 -11.60 -24.66
CA PHE A 374 9.02 -11.06 -23.37
C PHE A 374 8.83 -9.54 -23.24
N MET A 375 9.18 -8.76 -24.26
CA MET A 375 9.06 -7.29 -24.23
C MET A 375 7.60 -6.82 -24.19
N ALA A 376 6.71 -7.52 -24.91
CA ALA A 376 5.29 -7.22 -24.89
C ALA A 376 4.66 -7.53 -23.53
N GLU A 377 5.06 -8.66 -22.91
CA GLU A 377 4.62 -9.02 -21.57
C GLU A 377 5.07 -7.99 -20.53
N ARG A 378 6.31 -7.51 -20.61
CA ARG A 378 6.84 -6.48 -19.71
C ARG A 378 6.07 -5.17 -19.81
N LEU A 379 5.77 -4.71 -21.02
CA LEU A 379 4.98 -3.49 -21.24
C LEU A 379 3.53 -3.62 -20.76
N LEU A 380 2.94 -4.82 -20.88
CA LEU A 380 1.58 -5.09 -20.39
C LEU A 380 1.56 -5.44 -18.89
N GLY A 381 2.72 -5.52 -18.25
CA GLY A 381 2.88 -5.73 -16.82
C GLY A 381 2.11 -4.68 -16.02
N SER A 382 1.47 -5.13 -14.95
CA SER A 382 0.75 -4.24 -14.05
C SER A 382 1.71 -3.51 -13.11
N LEU A 383 1.26 -2.33 -12.64
CA LEU A 383 1.97 -1.62 -11.59
C LEU A 383 2.01 -2.45 -10.31
N VAL A 384 3.18 -2.48 -9.67
CA VAL A 384 3.39 -3.15 -8.39
C VAL A 384 2.46 -2.57 -7.34
N PHE A 385 1.93 -3.42 -6.46
CA PHE A 385 1.13 -2.96 -5.33
C PHE A 385 2.06 -2.37 -4.27
N ASP A 386 2.06 -1.04 -4.16
CA ASP A 386 2.80 -0.35 -3.11
C ASP A 386 2.00 -0.27 -1.79
N LEU A 387 2.70 -0.06 -0.69
CA LEU A 387 2.09 -0.01 0.64
C LEU A 387 1.70 1.42 1.08
N SER A 388 1.70 2.40 0.17
CA SER A 388 1.28 3.77 0.50
C SER A 388 -0.18 3.87 0.88
N ARG A 389 -1.01 2.88 0.50
CA ARG A 389 -2.42 2.80 0.92
C ARG A 389 -2.60 2.93 2.44
N TYR A 390 -1.64 2.45 3.24
CA TYR A 390 -1.68 2.63 4.70
C TYR A 390 -1.68 4.10 5.11
N ALA A 391 -0.90 4.94 4.43
CA ALA A 391 -0.84 6.37 4.69
C ALA A 391 -2.14 7.07 4.30
N ASP A 392 -2.77 6.69 3.18
CA ASP A 392 -4.06 7.22 2.75
C ASP A 392 -5.15 6.95 3.80
N LEU A 393 -5.29 5.69 4.21
CA LEU A 393 -6.29 5.28 5.20
C LEU A 393 -6.05 5.94 6.56
N MET A 394 -4.78 6.12 6.94
CA MET A 394 -4.41 6.85 8.15
C MET A 394 -4.84 8.32 8.07
N LEU A 395 -4.61 8.97 6.92
CA LEU A 395 -5.00 10.35 6.68
C LEU A 395 -6.52 10.53 6.77
N ASP A 396 -7.28 9.62 6.18
CA ASP A 396 -8.74 9.64 6.22
C ASP A 396 -9.27 9.57 7.65
N VAL A 397 -8.71 8.67 8.47
CA VAL A 397 -9.06 8.54 9.90
C VAL A 397 -8.64 9.79 10.68
N MET A 398 -7.45 10.35 10.42
CA MET A 398 -6.99 11.59 11.06
C MET A 398 -7.96 12.75 10.77
N ILE A 399 -8.34 12.96 9.51
CA ILE A 399 -9.29 14.00 9.10
C ILE A 399 -10.66 13.77 9.74
N ALA A 400 -11.16 12.53 9.74
CA ALA A 400 -12.46 12.19 10.33
C ALA A 400 -12.50 12.50 11.82
N VAL A 401 -11.45 12.19 12.59
CA VAL A 401 -11.40 12.47 14.03
C VAL A 401 -11.44 13.97 14.34
N LEU A 402 -10.87 14.82 13.48
CA LEU A 402 -10.88 16.27 13.69
C LEU A 402 -12.30 16.86 13.72
N ILE A 403 -13.30 16.18 13.13
CA ILE A 403 -14.71 16.63 13.19
C ILE A 403 -15.21 16.74 14.64
N PHE A 404 -14.65 15.95 15.56
CA PHE A 404 -15.05 15.94 16.97
C PHE A 404 -14.69 17.23 17.72
N PHE A 405 -13.79 18.07 17.21
CA PHE A 405 -13.58 19.40 17.77
C PHE A 405 -14.81 20.29 17.59
N PHE A 406 -15.63 20.03 16.58
CA PHE A 406 -16.78 20.85 16.22
C PHE A 406 -18.12 20.30 16.76
N PRO A 407 -19.23 21.05 16.68
CA PRO A 407 -20.56 20.57 17.05
C PRO A 407 -21.00 19.39 16.18
N GLY A 408 -21.73 18.44 16.79
CA GLY A 408 -21.97 17.11 16.21
C GLY A 408 -22.90 17.02 14.99
N GLY A 409 -23.20 18.13 14.31
CA GLY A 409 -24.12 18.15 13.16
C GLY A 409 -23.68 17.28 11.98
N TYR A 410 -22.38 17.07 11.80
CA TYR A 410 -21.80 16.30 10.69
C TYR A 410 -21.15 14.98 11.11
N ASN A 411 -21.13 14.63 12.40
CA ASN A 411 -20.39 13.46 12.89
C ASN A 411 -20.86 12.16 12.22
N ILE A 412 -22.17 11.91 12.23
CA ILE A 412 -22.73 10.69 11.63
C ILE A 412 -22.44 10.64 10.13
N GLN A 413 -22.60 11.76 9.42
CA GLN A 413 -22.36 11.84 7.99
C GLN A 413 -20.88 11.59 7.66
N MET A 414 -19.96 12.17 8.43
CA MET A 414 -18.52 11.97 8.29
C MET A 414 -18.14 10.49 8.39
N PHE A 415 -18.57 9.81 9.46
CA PHE A 415 -18.20 8.41 9.69
C PHE A 415 -18.94 7.42 8.77
N VAL A 416 -20.17 7.73 8.34
CA VAL A 416 -20.85 6.96 7.29
C VAL A 416 -20.12 7.10 5.96
N GLY A 417 -19.70 8.33 5.60
CA GLY A 417 -18.88 8.59 4.42
C GLY A 417 -17.56 7.83 4.45
N LEU A 418 -16.83 7.94 5.56
CA LEU A 418 -15.58 7.20 5.81
C LEU A 418 -15.78 5.68 5.67
N ALA A 419 -16.80 5.12 6.33
CA ALA A 419 -17.06 3.69 6.28
C ALA A 419 -17.42 3.21 4.86
N ALA A 420 -18.30 3.94 4.15
CA ALA A 420 -18.67 3.59 2.78
C ALA A 420 -17.48 3.65 1.82
N SER A 421 -16.64 4.68 1.97
CA SER A 421 -15.37 4.83 1.25
C SER A 421 -14.42 3.68 1.50
N HIS A 422 -14.15 3.33 2.76
CA HIS A 422 -13.23 2.24 3.11
C HIS A 422 -13.74 0.88 2.65
N VAL A 423 -15.06 0.67 2.63
CA VAL A 423 -15.66 -0.53 2.04
C VAL A 423 -15.38 -0.60 0.53
N TYR A 424 -15.52 0.52 -0.18
CA TYR A 424 -15.16 0.58 -1.61
C TYR A 424 -13.67 0.29 -1.82
N ILE A 425 -12.79 0.97 -1.07
CA ILE A 425 -11.33 0.79 -1.16
C ILE A 425 -10.96 -0.67 -0.90
N TYR A 426 -11.54 -1.30 0.12
CA TYR A 426 -11.32 -2.71 0.40
C TYR A 426 -11.68 -3.61 -0.78
N PHE A 427 -12.86 -3.43 -1.39
CA PHE A 427 -13.25 -4.23 -2.55
C PHE A 427 -12.37 -3.97 -3.76
N PHE A 428 -11.94 -2.73 -3.96
CA PHE A 428 -11.05 -2.37 -5.06
C PHE A 428 -9.65 -2.97 -4.86
N ASP A 429 -9.04 -2.81 -3.70
CA ASP A 429 -7.72 -3.37 -3.40
C ASP A 429 -7.77 -4.91 -3.40
N HIS A 430 -8.85 -5.52 -2.92
CA HIS A 430 -9.07 -6.96 -3.03
C HIS A 430 -9.11 -7.42 -4.49
N TYR A 431 -9.80 -6.67 -5.36
CA TYR A 431 -9.78 -6.92 -6.80
C TYR A 431 -8.37 -6.76 -7.38
N ARG A 432 -7.63 -5.70 -7.00
CA ARG A 432 -6.25 -5.48 -7.46
C ARG A 432 -5.35 -6.66 -7.12
N VAL A 433 -5.38 -7.10 -5.87
CA VAL A 433 -4.56 -8.22 -5.39
C VAL A 433 -4.86 -9.51 -6.13
N LEU A 434 -6.13 -9.79 -6.42
CA LEU A 434 -6.53 -11.04 -7.07
C LEU A 434 -6.44 -11.04 -8.59
N ARG A 435 -6.52 -9.87 -9.24
CA ARG A 435 -6.79 -9.77 -10.69
C ARG A 435 -5.89 -8.80 -11.45
N SER A 436 -5.23 -7.88 -10.77
CA SER A 436 -4.44 -6.83 -11.43
C SER A 436 -2.96 -7.02 -11.22
N ILE A 437 -2.49 -7.27 -10.00
CA ILE A 437 -1.06 -7.23 -9.67
C ILE A 437 -0.42 -8.60 -9.92
N GLN A 438 0.86 -8.60 -10.31
CA GLN A 438 1.58 -9.85 -10.60
C GLN A 438 1.90 -10.65 -9.34
N SER A 439 2.38 -9.99 -8.29
CA SER A 439 2.72 -10.62 -7.03
C SER A 439 2.66 -9.63 -5.87
N CYS A 440 2.58 -10.17 -4.66
CA CYS A 440 2.47 -9.42 -3.42
C CYS A 440 3.15 -10.22 -2.30
N ASN A 441 4.41 -9.89 -2.01
CA ASN A 441 5.24 -10.64 -1.08
C ASN A 441 5.58 -9.75 0.12
N TYR A 442 5.12 -10.15 1.30
CA TYR A 442 5.42 -9.47 2.56
C TYR A 442 6.19 -10.43 3.45
N ALA A 443 7.45 -10.10 3.75
CA ALA A 443 8.31 -10.92 4.60
C ALA A 443 8.23 -10.50 6.07
N ASP A 444 8.14 -9.20 6.32
CA ASP A 444 8.12 -8.64 7.67
C ASP A 444 6.84 -7.84 7.95
N LYS A 445 6.46 -7.76 9.22
CA LYS A 445 5.35 -6.95 9.73
C LYS A 445 5.73 -5.49 10.01
N MET A 446 6.88 -5.03 9.51
CA MET A 446 7.43 -3.71 9.83
C MET A 446 6.50 -2.58 9.41
N VAL A 447 5.92 -2.64 8.21
CA VAL A 447 4.98 -1.62 7.74
C VAL A 447 3.71 -1.59 8.60
N ASP A 448 3.19 -2.75 8.98
CA ASP A 448 2.05 -2.87 9.90
C ASP A 448 2.39 -2.30 11.28
N TRP A 449 3.57 -2.60 11.84
CA TRP A 449 4.02 -2.04 13.11
C TRP A 449 4.08 -0.50 13.09
N TRP A 450 4.65 0.08 12.02
CA TRP A 450 4.71 1.53 11.85
C TRP A 450 3.32 2.14 11.68
N THR A 451 2.44 1.48 10.92
CA THR A 451 1.04 1.89 10.77
C THR A 451 0.31 1.89 12.11
N GLN A 452 0.44 0.83 12.90
CA GLN A 452 -0.15 0.75 14.24
C GLN A 452 0.39 1.85 15.16
N TRP A 453 1.69 2.12 15.11
CA TRP A 453 2.27 3.22 15.86
C TRP A 453 1.73 4.59 15.41
N MET A 454 1.58 4.82 14.11
CA MET A 454 1.00 6.04 13.56
C MET A 454 -0.48 6.23 13.94
N MET A 455 -1.23 5.14 14.14
CA MET A 455 -2.62 5.18 14.65
C MET A 455 -2.73 5.84 16.03
N SER A 456 -1.61 5.95 16.78
CA SER A 456 -1.57 6.74 18.01
C SER A 456 -1.86 8.23 17.80
N ILE A 457 -1.65 8.77 16.60
CA ILE A 457 -1.92 10.17 16.24
C ILE A 457 -3.43 10.45 16.21
N PRO A 458 -4.26 9.79 15.37
CA PRO A 458 -5.71 10.00 15.40
C PRO A 458 -6.32 9.65 16.76
N CYS A 459 -5.88 8.59 17.44
CA CYS A 459 -6.36 8.28 18.79
C CYS A 459 -5.95 9.36 19.82
N GLY A 460 -4.76 9.94 19.68
CA GLY A 460 -4.32 11.10 20.46
C GLY A 460 -5.21 12.32 20.24
N PHE A 461 -5.60 12.59 18.98
CA PHE A 461 -6.56 13.65 18.66
C PHE A 461 -7.92 13.38 19.28
N MET A 462 -8.41 12.13 19.28
CA MET A 462 -9.66 11.78 19.96
C MET A 462 -9.59 12.11 21.46
N LEU A 463 -8.48 11.79 22.14
CA LEU A 463 -8.32 12.13 23.55
C LEU A 463 -8.26 13.64 23.78
N ALA A 464 -7.57 14.39 22.90
CA ALA A 464 -7.58 15.85 22.93
C ALA A 464 -9.00 16.42 22.75
N CYS A 465 -9.81 15.85 21.85
CA CYS A 465 -11.22 16.21 21.68
C CYS A 465 -12.04 15.94 22.95
N VAL A 466 -11.79 14.84 23.66
CA VAL A 466 -12.46 14.54 24.93
C VAL A 466 -12.12 15.61 25.97
N VAL A 467 -10.84 15.98 26.12
CA VAL A 467 -10.42 17.06 27.04
C VAL A 467 -11.10 18.38 26.67
N PHE A 468 -11.09 18.72 25.39
CA PHE A 468 -11.72 19.95 24.88
C PHE A 468 -13.23 19.99 25.14
N LYS A 469 -13.96 18.90 24.86
CA LYS A 469 -15.42 18.83 25.02
C LYS A 469 -15.89 18.64 26.46
N ALA A 470 -15.07 18.01 27.31
CA ALA A 470 -15.37 17.84 28.72
C ALA A 470 -15.17 19.13 29.53
N ASN A 471 -14.45 20.11 28.99
CA ASN A 471 -14.24 21.40 29.64
C ASN A 471 -15.56 22.04 30.10
N CYS A 472 -15.60 22.50 31.35
CA CYS A 472 -16.77 23.13 31.95
C CYS A 472 -18.04 22.24 32.02
N GLN A 473 -17.97 20.94 31.73
CA GLN A 473 -19.07 20.01 32.02
C GLN A 473 -19.17 19.74 33.53
N PRO A 474 -20.37 19.38 34.04
CA PRO A 474 -20.53 19.02 35.44
C PRO A 474 -19.52 17.92 35.86
N GLY A 475 -18.67 18.22 36.84
CA GLY A 475 -17.65 17.30 37.35
C GLY A 475 -16.24 17.46 36.74
N TYR A 476 -16.06 18.35 35.76
CA TYR A 476 -14.78 18.65 35.13
C TYR A 476 -14.34 20.10 35.40
N PRO A 477 -13.03 20.40 35.40
CA PRO A 477 -12.55 21.77 35.54
C PRO A 477 -12.97 22.61 34.33
N CYS A 478 -13.13 23.92 34.57
CA CYS A 478 -13.39 24.89 33.52
C CYS A 478 -12.12 25.73 33.35
N VAL A 479 -11.45 25.55 32.22
CA VAL A 479 -10.14 26.13 31.93
C VAL A 479 -10.23 26.84 30.58
N ASP A 480 -9.76 28.08 30.54
CA ASP A 480 -9.90 28.94 29.36
C ASP A 480 -8.55 29.26 28.70
N GLY A 481 -8.60 29.68 27.43
CA GLY A 481 -7.47 30.21 26.68
C GLY A 481 -6.33 29.20 26.45
N ASP A 482 -5.09 29.67 26.51
CA ASP A 482 -3.89 28.87 26.22
C ASP A 482 -3.74 27.64 27.11
N THR A 483 -4.30 27.66 28.32
CA THR A 483 -4.24 26.52 29.25
C THR A 483 -5.07 25.35 28.74
N MET A 484 -6.19 25.60 28.04
CA MET A 484 -6.97 24.55 27.37
C MET A 484 -6.19 23.90 26.24
N VAL A 485 -5.55 24.73 25.40
CA VAL A 485 -4.72 24.26 24.27
C VAL A 485 -3.55 23.41 24.79
N ALA A 486 -2.88 23.88 25.85
CA ALA A 486 -1.83 23.11 26.51
C ALA A 486 -2.34 21.78 27.09
N GLY A 487 -3.54 21.78 27.70
CA GLY A 487 -4.18 20.55 28.19
C GLY A 487 -4.47 19.54 27.09
N CYS A 488 -5.00 20.00 25.94
CA CYS A 488 -5.21 19.17 24.76
C CYS A 488 -3.90 18.60 24.21
N ALA A 489 -2.84 19.41 24.13
CA ALA A 489 -1.53 18.98 23.66
C ALA A 489 -0.90 17.94 24.61
N VAL A 490 -0.96 18.17 25.93
CA VAL A 490 -0.47 17.19 26.93
C VAL A 490 -1.23 15.88 26.80
N ALA A 491 -2.55 15.91 26.65
CA ALA A 491 -3.36 14.71 26.48
C ALA A 491 -2.99 13.94 25.19
N PHE A 492 -2.81 14.65 24.07
CA PHE A 492 -2.36 14.09 22.80
C PHE A 492 -1.01 13.36 22.94
N PHE A 493 0.02 14.04 23.47
CA PHE A 493 1.35 13.44 23.61
C PHE A 493 1.39 12.34 24.67
N ALA A 494 0.63 12.47 25.76
CA ALA A 494 0.50 11.42 26.76
C ALA A 494 -0.12 10.15 26.17
N HIS A 495 -1.12 10.28 25.29
CA HIS A 495 -1.68 9.14 24.56
C HIS A 495 -0.63 8.48 23.67
N ILE A 496 0.13 9.24 22.87
CA ILE A 496 1.17 8.67 22.00
C ILE A 496 2.20 7.87 22.82
N VAL A 497 2.65 8.40 23.96
CA VAL A 497 3.58 7.69 24.85
C VAL A 497 2.94 6.40 25.37
N LEU A 498 1.72 6.47 25.91
CA LEU A 498 1.01 5.30 26.45
C LEU A 498 0.76 4.24 25.37
N HIS A 499 0.33 4.67 24.18
CA HIS A 499 0.09 3.81 23.03
C HIS A 499 1.39 3.12 22.59
N THR A 500 2.51 3.86 22.51
CA THR A 500 3.82 3.30 22.20
C THR A 500 4.25 2.24 23.22
N LEU A 501 4.03 2.50 24.51
CA LEU A 501 4.30 1.54 25.57
C LEU A 501 3.39 0.31 25.46
N ALA A 502 2.11 0.48 25.11
CA ALA A 502 1.19 -0.62 24.88
C ALA A 502 1.62 -1.48 23.68
N LEU A 503 2.02 -0.88 22.55
CA LEU A 503 2.52 -1.64 21.40
C LEU A 503 3.81 -2.40 21.71
N LYS A 504 4.71 -1.85 22.53
CA LYS A 504 5.98 -2.50 22.88
C LYS A 504 5.86 -3.56 23.96
N PHE A 505 4.99 -3.36 24.94
CA PHE A 505 4.95 -4.21 26.14
C PHE A 505 3.65 -4.98 26.32
N VAL A 506 2.53 -4.50 25.78
CA VAL A 506 1.21 -5.11 25.98
C VAL A 506 0.81 -5.98 24.79
N VAL A 507 0.89 -5.47 23.56
CA VAL A 507 0.52 -6.23 22.36
C VAL A 507 1.32 -7.54 22.20
N PRO A 508 2.64 -7.59 22.45
CA PRO A 508 3.39 -8.85 22.36
C PRO A 508 2.91 -9.90 23.37
N MET A 509 2.28 -9.53 24.49
CA MET A 509 1.71 -10.48 25.45
C MET A 509 0.50 -11.24 24.89
N PHE A 510 -0.14 -10.72 23.84
CA PHE A 510 -1.28 -11.33 23.15
C PHE A 510 -0.89 -11.96 21.81
N GLY A 511 0.40 -11.94 21.45
CA GLY A 511 0.88 -12.65 20.28
C GLY A 511 0.62 -14.15 20.46
N LEU A 512 -0.07 -14.75 19.50
CA LEU A 512 -0.16 -16.21 19.44
C LEU A 512 1.26 -16.72 19.22
N SER A 513 1.87 -17.31 20.26
CA SER A 513 3.01 -18.20 20.10
C SER A 513 2.47 -19.49 19.48
N GLY A 514 2.19 -19.45 18.18
CA GLY A 514 1.73 -20.60 17.43
C GLY A 514 2.75 -21.72 17.53
N GLU A 515 2.29 -22.95 17.73
CA GLU A 515 3.07 -24.12 17.34
C GLU A 515 3.43 -23.93 15.86
N SER A 516 4.70 -24.10 15.49
CA SER A 516 5.12 -24.05 14.10
C SER A 516 4.24 -25.01 13.29
N ASP A 517 3.81 -24.62 12.09
CA ASP A 517 2.87 -25.40 11.25
C ASP A 517 3.50 -26.69 10.67
N GLY A 518 4.41 -27.33 11.41
CA GLY A 518 5.38 -28.28 10.89
C GLY A 518 6.52 -27.62 10.10
N ALA A 519 6.65 -26.29 10.14
CA ALA A 519 7.71 -25.56 9.47
C ALA A 519 9.11 -26.05 9.89
N ASP A 520 9.29 -26.37 11.18
CA ASP A 520 10.55 -26.87 11.74
C ASP A 520 11.03 -28.19 11.11
N SER A 521 10.10 -29.00 10.56
CA SER A 521 10.41 -30.30 9.96
C SER A 521 10.42 -30.31 8.43
N ASN A 522 9.92 -29.24 7.79
CA ASN A 522 10.00 -29.11 6.34
C ASN A 522 11.45 -28.90 5.91
N THR A 523 11.90 -29.70 4.95
CA THR A 523 13.24 -29.52 4.41
C THR A 523 13.27 -28.36 3.41
N TYR A 524 14.43 -27.75 3.23
CA TYR A 524 14.66 -26.78 2.18
C TYR A 524 14.30 -27.36 0.80
N GLN A 525 14.57 -28.64 0.56
CA GLN A 525 14.20 -29.33 -0.68
C GLN A 525 12.69 -29.31 -0.92
N ASP A 526 11.88 -29.59 0.11
CA ASP A 526 10.41 -29.57 -0.01
C ASP A 526 9.86 -28.16 -0.24
N CYS A 527 10.55 -27.14 0.28
CA CYS A 527 10.20 -25.74 0.02
C CYS A 527 10.60 -25.30 -1.39
N SER A 528 11.82 -25.60 -1.81
CA SER A 528 12.36 -25.25 -3.13
C SER A 528 11.65 -25.97 -4.28
N ARG A 529 11.03 -27.13 -4.05
CA ARG A 529 10.13 -27.75 -5.03
C ARG A 529 8.85 -26.95 -5.29
N ARG A 530 8.38 -26.19 -4.30
CA ARG A 530 7.12 -25.44 -4.36
C ARG A 530 7.30 -23.98 -4.74
N ILE A 531 8.45 -23.40 -4.40
CA ILE A 531 8.73 -21.98 -4.56
C ILE A 531 9.91 -21.81 -5.51
N ALA A 532 9.66 -21.16 -6.65
CA ALA A 532 10.64 -20.88 -7.70
C ALA A 532 11.77 -19.94 -7.23
N CYS A 533 11.39 -18.89 -6.51
CA CYS A 533 12.28 -17.86 -6.02
C CYS A 533 12.99 -18.34 -4.74
N SER A 534 14.23 -18.78 -4.88
CA SER A 534 15.10 -19.23 -3.79
C SER A 534 16.19 -18.20 -3.51
N TRP A 535 16.95 -18.35 -2.42
CA TRP A 535 18.13 -17.53 -2.15
C TRP A 535 19.21 -17.59 -3.23
N PHE A 536 19.18 -18.63 -4.07
CA PHE A 536 20.09 -18.82 -5.20
C PHE A 536 19.54 -18.18 -6.47
N SER A 537 18.30 -18.51 -6.85
CA SER A 537 17.65 -18.02 -8.08
C SER A 537 17.24 -16.55 -8.01
N ALA A 538 17.08 -15.98 -6.80
CA ALA A 538 16.85 -14.55 -6.60
C ALA A 538 18.12 -13.70 -6.71
N ASN A 539 19.31 -14.29 -6.54
CA ASN A 539 20.57 -13.56 -6.56
C ASN A 539 21.16 -13.57 -7.99
N PRO A 540 21.16 -12.44 -8.72
CA PRO A 540 21.64 -12.40 -10.11
C PRO A 540 23.11 -12.81 -10.22
N MET A 541 23.91 -12.48 -9.21
CA MET A 541 25.33 -12.78 -9.17
C MET A 541 25.59 -14.26 -8.91
N TYR A 542 24.77 -14.91 -8.08
CA TYR A 542 24.84 -16.36 -7.90
C TYR A 542 24.51 -17.09 -9.21
N CYS A 543 23.48 -16.66 -9.95
CA CYS A 543 23.12 -17.22 -11.25
C CYS A 543 24.27 -17.11 -12.28
N LEU A 544 24.87 -15.92 -12.42
CA LEU A 544 26.00 -15.72 -13.33
C LEU A 544 27.24 -16.52 -12.91
N ARG A 545 27.57 -16.55 -11.61
CA ARG A 545 28.70 -17.33 -11.08
C ARG A 545 28.47 -18.83 -11.23
N SER A 546 27.25 -19.31 -11.05
CA SER A 546 26.87 -20.70 -11.27
C SER A 546 27.21 -21.16 -12.69
N GLN A 547 27.01 -20.29 -13.69
CA GLN A 547 27.33 -20.61 -15.09
C GLN A 547 28.82 -20.44 -15.40
N TYR A 548 29.42 -19.30 -15.01
CA TYR A 548 30.73 -18.89 -15.53
C TYR A 548 31.91 -19.18 -14.62
N VAL A 549 31.69 -19.28 -13.31
CA VAL A 549 32.74 -19.50 -12.31
C VAL A 549 32.72 -20.96 -11.87
N TYR A 550 31.55 -21.44 -11.44
CA TYR A 550 31.37 -22.78 -10.92
C TYR A 550 31.08 -23.83 -12.00
N GLN A 551 30.60 -23.38 -13.18
CA GLN A 551 30.30 -24.25 -14.32
C GLN A 551 29.31 -25.38 -13.97
N HIS A 552 28.31 -25.06 -13.15
CA HIS A 552 27.24 -26.00 -12.82
C HIS A 552 26.44 -26.37 -14.07
N ASN A 553 25.94 -27.62 -14.11
CA ASN A 553 25.22 -28.16 -15.25
C ASN A 553 23.96 -28.92 -14.79
N PRO A 554 22.74 -28.39 -14.98
CA PRO A 554 22.43 -27.06 -15.55
C PRO A 554 22.78 -25.91 -14.58
N PRO A 555 23.07 -24.69 -15.07
CA PRO A 555 23.37 -23.55 -14.21
C PRO A 555 22.12 -23.01 -13.50
N CYS A 556 22.31 -22.30 -12.38
CA CYS A 556 21.25 -21.57 -11.71
C CYS A 556 20.70 -20.44 -12.60
N VAL A 557 19.38 -20.43 -12.78
CA VAL A 557 18.67 -19.46 -13.62
C VAL A 557 18.03 -18.39 -12.72
N TYR A 558 18.11 -17.13 -13.14
CA TYR A 558 17.50 -16.02 -12.41
C TYR A 558 15.98 -16.12 -12.48
N CYS A 559 15.32 -16.02 -11.32
CA CYS A 559 13.87 -16.13 -11.21
C CYS A 559 13.21 -14.81 -11.60
N ILE A 560 12.40 -14.83 -12.67
CA ILE A 560 11.53 -13.71 -13.05
C ILE A 560 10.07 -14.15 -12.86
N PRO A 561 9.23 -13.35 -12.15
CA PRO A 561 7.81 -13.64 -12.01
C PRO A 561 7.10 -13.85 -13.36
N GLY A 562 6.35 -14.93 -13.50
CA GLY A 562 5.69 -15.33 -14.75
C GLY A 562 6.57 -16.09 -15.75
N LYS A 563 7.85 -16.29 -15.42
CA LYS A 563 8.83 -17.06 -16.23
C LYS A 563 9.50 -18.16 -15.42
N GLU A 564 8.81 -18.67 -14.40
CA GLU A 564 9.33 -19.69 -13.49
C GLU A 564 9.62 -21.02 -14.21
N HIS A 565 8.94 -21.31 -15.32
CA HIS A 565 9.19 -22.47 -16.18
C HIS A 565 10.58 -22.48 -16.83
N LEU A 566 11.29 -21.35 -16.84
CA LEU A 566 12.66 -21.27 -17.34
C LEU A 566 13.69 -21.82 -16.36
N ILE A 567 13.32 -22.04 -15.10
CA ILE A 567 14.22 -22.58 -14.07
C ILE A 567 14.44 -24.08 -14.32
N GLU A 568 15.70 -24.50 -14.22
CA GLU A 568 16.08 -25.91 -14.39
C GLU A 568 16.46 -26.53 -13.04
N VAL A 569 16.09 -27.80 -12.85
CA VAL A 569 16.44 -28.58 -11.67
C VAL A 569 17.93 -28.87 -11.68
N ASN A 570 18.61 -28.57 -10.57
CA ASN A 570 19.96 -29.00 -10.29
C ASN A 570 20.10 -29.31 -8.79
N GLU A 571 19.95 -30.59 -8.45
CA GLU A 571 19.95 -31.05 -7.07
C GLU A 571 21.30 -30.88 -6.37
N ASP A 572 22.41 -30.86 -7.11
CA ASP A 572 23.77 -30.72 -6.57
C ASP A 572 23.99 -29.35 -5.92
N ILE A 573 23.25 -28.35 -6.37
CA ILE A 573 23.34 -26.95 -5.90
C ILE A 573 22.06 -26.48 -5.21
N GLY A 574 21.17 -27.40 -4.85
CA GLY A 574 19.95 -27.10 -4.10
C GLY A 574 18.86 -26.42 -4.93
N LEU A 575 18.76 -26.70 -6.23
CA LEU A 575 17.66 -26.22 -7.08
C LEU A 575 16.71 -27.38 -7.39
N TYR A 576 15.49 -27.30 -6.86
CA TYR A 576 14.51 -28.37 -6.98
C TYR A 576 13.20 -27.96 -7.65
N PHE A 577 13.05 -26.69 -8.02
CA PHE A 577 11.85 -26.18 -8.67
C PHE A 577 11.77 -26.63 -10.13
N ASN A 578 10.57 -27.00 -10.58
CA ASN A 578 10.28 -27.34 -11.96
C ASN A 578 8.83 -26.95 -12.26
N ASP A 579 8.61 -26.28 -13.37
CA ASP A 579 7.27 -25.92 -13.84
C ASP A 579 7.18 -26.01 -15.36
N CYS A 580 5.96 -26.13 -15.87
CA CYS A 580 5.69 -26.10 -17.30
C CYS A 580 5.36 -24.67 -17.73
N PRO A 581 5.66 -24.28 -18.99
CA PRO A 581 5.19 -23.02 -19.53
C PRO A 581 3.69 -22.86 -19.31
N ALA A 582 3.27 -21.67 -18.86
CA ALA A 582 1.88 -21.35 -18.69
C ALA A 582 1.12 -21.62 -20.00
N LYS A 583 -0.03 -22.27 -19.92
CA LYS A 583 -0.90 -22.42 -21.09
C LYS A 583 -1.35 -21.03 -21.51
N GLU A 584 -1.29 -20.74 -22.82
CA GLU A 584 -1.84 -19.50 -23.37
C GLU A 584 -3.25 -19.27 -22.82
N GLU A 585 -3.48 -18.07 -22.27
CA GLU A 585 -4.81 -17.68 -21.84
C GLU A 585 -5.72 -17.62 -23.08
N ASP A 586 -6.74 -18.47 -23.11
CA ASP A 586 -7.78 -18.39 -24.12
C ASP A 586 -8.64 -17.15 -23.84
N TYR A 587 -8.26 -16.02 -24.40
CA TYR A 587 -9.02 -14.77 -24.27
C TYR A 587 -10.39 -14.83 -24.99
N ASP A 588 -10.59 -15.81 -25.87
CA ASP A 588 -11.88 -16.10 -26.51
C ASP A 588 -12.75 -17.02 -25.63
N ALA A 589 -12.17 -17.65 -24.59
CA ALA A 589 -12.94 -18.32 -23.56
C ALA A 589 -13.78 -17.28 -22.81
N PRO A 590 -15.08 -17.55 -22.59
CA PRO A 590 -15.96 -16.61 -21.91
C PRO A 590 -15.39 -16.27 -20.51
N HIS A 591 -14.88 -15.03 -20.35
CA HIS A 591 -14.23 -14.52 -19.13
C HIS A 591 -15.07 -14.67 -17.85
N VAL A 592 -16.37 -14.82 -18.05
CA VAL A 592 -17.33 -15.15 -17.03
C VAL A 592 -18.08 -16.34 -17.58
N ASP A 593 -18.02 -17.48 -16.91
CA ASP A 593 -19.04 -18.50 -17.09
C ASP A 593 -20.36 -17.89 -16.59
N VAL A 594 -21.04 -17.22 -17.52
CA VAL A 594 -22.28 -16.48 -17.25
C VAL A 594 -23.33 -17.43 -16.68
N GLU A 595 -23.26 -18.72 -17.00
CA GLU A 595 -24.14 -19.73 -16.45
C GLU A 595 -23.75 -20.08 -15.01
N ALA A 596 -22.48 -20.26 -14.69
CA ALA A 596 -22.02 -20.43 -13.30
C ALA A 596 -22.34 -19.21 -12.42
N VAL A 597 -22.18 -17.98 -12.93
CA VAL A 597 -22.54 -16.75 -12.20
C VAL A 597 -24.06 -16.65 -12.03
N LYS A 598 -24.85 -17.01 -13.04
CA LYS A 598 -26.32 -17.07 -12.93
C LYS A 598 -26.77 -18.15 -11.94
N GLU A 599 -26.11 -19.31 -11.89
CA GLU A 599 -26.39 -20.37 -10.92
C GLU A 599 -26.07 -19.90 -9.50
N ASN A 600 -24.89 -19.32 -9.28
CA ASN A 600 -24.50 -18.75 -7.99
C ASN A 600 -25.47 -17.64 -7.55
N LEU A 601 -25.88 -16.74 -8.44
CA LEU A 601 -26.89 -15.71 -8.15
C LEU A 601 -28.26 -16.30 -7.84
N LYS A 602 -28.70 -17.35 -8.55
CA LYS A 602 -29.94 -18.07 -8.24
C LYS A 602 -29.87 -18.73 -6.87
N GLU A 603 -28.74 -19.34 -6.53
CA GLU A 603 -28.52 -19.97 -5.23
C GLU A 603 -28.50 -18.94 -4.10
N LEU A 604 -27.80 -17.81 -4.29
CA LEU A 604 -27.76 -16.70 -3.32
C LEU A 604 -29.14 -16.08 -3.13
N LYS A 605 -29.89 -15.87 -4.21
CA LYS A 605 -31.28 -15.39 -4.15
C LYS A 605 -32.20 -16.39 -3.44
N GLY A 606 -32.00 -17.68 -3.67
CA GLY A 606 -32.70 -18.76 -2.98
C GLY A 606 -32.42 -18.76 -1.47
N LYS A 607 -31.15 -18.69 -1.08
CA LYS A 607 -30.69 -18.60 0.32
C LYS A 607 -31.21 -17.35 1.01
N ALA A 608 -31.13 -16.19 0.35
CA ALA A 608 -31.65 -14.93 0.88
C ALA A 608 -33.17 -14.95 1.05
N SER A 609 -33.91 -15.51 0.09
CA SER A 609 -35.37 -15.65 0.19
C SER A 609 -35.78 -16.60 1.32
N GLN A 610 -35.08 -17.73 1.48
CA GLN A 610 -35.33 -18.65 2.60
C GLN A 610 -35.04 -17.97 3.95
N HIS A 611 -33.95 -17.22 4.04
CA HIS A 611 -33.59 -16.52 5.27
C HIS A 611 -34.60 -15.41 5.63
N PHE A 612 -35.13 -14.71 4.62
CA PHE A 612 -36.16 -13.69 4.82
C PHE A 612 -37.50 -14.29 5.28
N GLU A 613 -37.93 -15.42 4.71
CA GLU A 613 -39.13 -16.13 5.15
C GLU A 613 -38.97 -16.73 6.57
N ASP A 614 -37.78 -17.25 6.91
CA ASP A 614 -37.50 -17.74 8.26
C ASP A 614 -37.52 -16.60 9.30
N MET A 615 -36.94 -15.44 8.98
CA MET A 615 -37.04 -14.24 9.84
C MET A 615 -38.47 -13.76 9.99
N LYS A 616 -39.25 -13.73 8.91
CA LYS A 616 -40.66 -13.34 8.92
C LYS A 616 -41.50 -14.29 9.77
N GLY A 617 -41.26 -15.60 9.66
CA GLY A 617 -41.90 -16.64 10.48
C GLY A 617 -41.55 -16.53 11.96
N LYS A 618 -40.28 -16.23 12.29
CA LYS A 618 -39.86 -15.98 13.68
C LYS A 618 -40.50 -14.72 14.24
N ALA A 619 -40.57 -13.64 13.46
CA ALA A 619 -41.20 -12.39 13.87
C ALA A 619 -42.71 -12.53 14.10
N THR A 620 -43.43 -13.25 13.23
CA THR A 620 -44.87 -13.53 13.43
C THR A 620 -45.12 -14.44 14.62
N GLY A 621 -44.27 -15.46 14.84
CA GLY A 621 -44.33 -16.32 16.02
C GLY A 621 -44.16 -15.54 17.33
N GLN A 622 -43.16 -14.66 17.40
CA GLN A 622 -42.94 -13.79 18.57
C GLN A 622 -44.09 -12.80 18.79
N LEU A 623 -44.68 -12.28 17.73
CA LEU A 623 -45.82 -11.36 17.82
C LEU A 623 -47.08 -12.06 18.37
N GLU A 624 -47.36 -13.28 17.93
CA GLU A 624 -48.50 -14.07 18.44
C GLU A 624 -48.25 -14.53 19.89
N GLU A 625 -47.01 -14.86 20.27
CA GLU A 625 -46.66 -15.15 21.66
C GLU A 625 -46.85 -13.91 22.57
N LEU A 626 -46.46 -12.72 22.10
CA LEU A 626 -46.68 -11.45 22.80
C LEU A 626 -48.18 -11.13 22.95
N LYS A 627 -48.97 -11.34 21.89
CA LYS A 627 -50.44 -11.20 21.97
C LYS A 627 -51.06 -12.17 22.96
N GLY A 628 -50.64 -13.42 22.97
CA GLY A 628 -51.12 -14.44 23.91
C GLY A 628 -50.76 -14.11 25.37
N LYS A 629 -49.56 -13.59 25.60
CA LYS A 629 -49.15 -13.10 26.93
C LYS A 629 -49.96 -11.88 27.36
N ALA A 630 -50.21 -10.94 26.44
CA ALA A 630 -51.01 -9.74 26.71
C ALA A 630 -52.48 -10.07 27.01
N SER A 631 -53.09 -11.00 26.27
CA SER A 631 -54.48 -11.42 26.52
C SER A 631 -54.62 -12.14 27.86
N GLY A 632 -53.68 -13.03 28.21
CA GLY A 632 -53.68 -13.71 29.51
C GLY A 632 -53.52 -12.72 30.68
N HIS A 633 -52.67 -11.69 30.52
CA HIS A 633 -52.51 -10.65 31.53
C HIS A 633 -53.77 -9.78 31.68
N PHE A 634 -54.51 -9.56 30.58
CA PHE A 634 -55.77 -8.81 30.59
C PHE A 634 -56.90 -9.59 31.28
N GLU A 635 -57.02 -10.90 31.02
CA GLU A 635 -57.97 -11.78 31.73
C GLU A 635 -57.65 -11.88 33.23
N GLN A 636 -56.37 -11.93 33.59
CA GLN A 636 -55.94 -11.95 34.99
C GLN A 636 -56.29 -10.65 35.72
N LEU A 637 -56.10 -9.49 35.07
CA LEU A 637 -56.52 -8.18 35.57
C LEU A 637 -58.04 -8.06 35.71
N GLN A 638 -58.79 -8.59 34.74
CA GLN A 638 -60.26 -8.58 34.79
C GLN A 638 -60.80 -9.51 35.89
N GLY A 639 -60.14 -10.65 36.12
CA GLY A 639 -60.38 -11.53 37.26
C GLY A 639 -60.10 -10.85 38.60
N GLN A 640 -58.98 -10.15 38.74
CA GLN A 640 -58.64 -9.38 39.94
C GLN A 640 -59.63 -8.25 40.20
N MET A 641 -60.05 -7.50 39.16
CA MET A 641 -61.06 -6.45 39.29
C MET A 641 -62.44 -6.99 39.68
N SER A 642 -62.82 -8.19 39.22
CA SER A 642 -64.08 -8.82 39.64
C SER A 642 -64.06 -9.29 41.10
N SER A 643 -62.89 -9.60 41.65
CA SER A 643 -62.70 -9.92 43.08
C SER A 643 -62.77 -8.70 44.02
N TRP A 644 -62.66 -7.48 43.48
CA TRP A 644 -62.75 -6.22 44.21
C TRP A 644 -64.19 -5.68 44.38
N ARG A 645 -65.22 -6.52 44.21
CA ARG A 645 -66.58 -6.18 44.65
C ARG A 645 -66.67 -6.20 46.18
N MET A 646 -66.36 -5.05 46.78
CA MET A 646 -66.67 -4.77 48.18
C MET A 646 -68.20 -4.68 48.39
N PRO A 647 -68.73 -5.17 49.52
CA PRO A 647 -70.15 -5.15 49.81
C PRO A 647 -70.59 -3.79 50.35
N GLY A 648 -71.66 -3.26 49.76
CA GLY A 648 -72.63 -2.41 50.45
C GLY A 648 -72.30 -0.92 50.52
N PHE A 649 -73.00 -0.12 49.73
CA PHE A 649 -73.58 1.14 50.21
C PHE A 649 -74.89 1.40 49.45
N GLY A 650 -75.96 1.53 50.22
CA GLY A 650 -77.31 1.73 49.72
C GLY A 650 -77.65 3.20 49.48
N ALA A 651 -78.57 3.37 48.51
CA ALA A 651 -79.69 4.30 48.43
C ALA A 651 -79.50 5.82 48.67
N SER A 652 -79.81 6.62 47.63
CA SER A 652 -80.96 7.58 47.58
C SER A 652 -80.88 8.35 46.24
N SER A 653 -81.68 8.05 45.22
CA SER A 653 -82.99 8.64 44.89
C SER A 653 -83.00 10.18 44.73
N SER A 654 -83.02 10.66 43.48
CA SER A 654 -83.92 11.74 43.02
C SER A 654 -83.85 11.92 41.50
N ASP A 655 -84.96 11.50 40.89
CA ASP A 655 -85.58 11.78 39.60
C ASP A 655 -85.17 13.00 38.72
N GLU A 656 -85.09 12.71 37.41
CA GLU A 656 -85.61 13.46 36.22
C GLU A 656 -85.03 14.84 35.77
N PRO A 657 -85.22 15.27 34.49
CA PRO A 657 -84.96 14.53 33.25
C PRO A 657 -84.26 15.39 32.14
N SER A 658 -83.82 14.66 31.11
CA SER A 658 -83.40 15.01 29.75
C SER A 658 -83.73 16.40 29.13
N LYS A 659 -82.72 16.96 28.46
CA LYS A 659 -82.88 17.75 27.21
C LYS A 659 -81.82 17.34 26.17
N PRO A 660 -82.19 17.14 24.90
CA PRO A 660 -81.25 16.97 23.79
C PRO A 660 -80.91 18.34 23.17
N LEU A 661 -79.74 18.46 22.56
CA LEU A 661 -79.43 19.54 21.63
C LEU A 661 -78.72 18.94 20.42
N ASP A 662 -79.45 18.97 19.31
CA ASP A 662 -79.02 18.70 17.95
C ASP A 662 -78.04 19.78 17.43
N ASP A 663 -77.24 19.36 16.45
CA ASP A 663 -76.81 20.08 15.24
C ASP A 663 -76.48 21.58 15.29
N ALA A 664 -75.23 21.92 14.91
CA ALA A 664 -74.92 22.39 13.54
C ALA A 664 -73.60 23.20 13.46
N LYS A 665 -72.84 22.89 12.39
CA LYS A 665 -71.77 23.65 11.72
C LYS A 665 -70.35 23.62 12.30
#